data_AF-A0A143XTC9-F1
#
_entry.id   AF-A0A143XTC9-F1
#
_cell.length_a   1.000
_cell.length_b   1.000
_cell.length_c   1.000
_cell.angle_alpha   90.00
_cell.angle_beta   90.00
_cell.angle_gamma   90.00
#
_symmetry.space_group_name_H-M   'P 1'
#
loop_
_entity.id
_entity.type
_entity.pdbx_description
1 polymer ?
#
loop_
_entity_poly.entity_id
_entity_poly.type
_entity_poly.pdbx_seq_one_letter_code
_entity_poly.pdbx_strand_id
1 'polypeptide(L)'
;MIRNKYTDIACTIIIVLSLVITIVFINGEAFGIQKSEYTVGYENRLFNTNVVHSVDIVVDESDWQGMLDQAMSEEYIKCNIVIDGEAYKNVAIRPKGNSSLTQVASSDSDRYSFKIEFDHYNDSLSYYGLDKLCLNNSIQDNTYMKDFVSYQMMQAVGADAPLCSFVWITVNGQDWGLYLAVEGIEEGFAQRNYGSDYGAIYKPDNMDMNGGDQDRGEMPDLDQMKDRKPDQMPENEQDIEQNEETSPQVSETQSSSTEQNEGIPSDPNLESQMNNQTNLNEESQVTQEAEVQSDTNQNIPSSQVQDSMEISEEIQAPQMPQGRGENGEGSREFGQRGGGMNRGSDAVKLLYSDNEIDSYADIFDNAVMDVTDADKRRLIASIKQLNEGENLSEVLDTDEVIRYFVAHNFVLNGDSYTGNMIHNYYLREKDGKMSMIAWDYNLAFGGMSMGAAGVDQATALVNSPIDSPVEDGDMDSRPMISWIFNNEEYLNQYHSVFSEFITSYFDSGKFEQLYDKTIALISPYVEKDPTAFCTYEEFQQAAQYLKEFCILRAESIKGQLNGSIPSTSEGQETDSSGFIDASSIDIRAMGTQNGGGMPQFHNENGEMPPFDNENASQFNLENNPPALNSESETNNGTG
;
A
#
# COMPACT_ATOMS: atom_id res chain seq x y z
N MET A 1 -39.43 -52.50 -26.69
CA MET A 1 -39.08 -51.90 -25.39
C MET A 1 -39.89 -52.59 -24.31
N ILE A 2 -39.24 -53.39 -23.46
CA ILE A 2 -39.90 -54.03 -22.32
C ILE A 2 -39.96 -52.99 -21.20
N ARG A 3 -41.11 -52.33 -21.00
CA ARG A 3 -41.38 -51.56 -19.77
C ARG A 3 -41.63 -52.56 -18.66
N ASN A 4 -40.67 -52.68 -17.74
CA ASN A 4 -40.86 -53.46 -16.53
C ASN A 4 -41.70 -52.61 -15.54
N LYS A 5 -42.76 -53.18 -14.97
CA LYS A 5 -43.62 -52.48 -13.99
C LYS A 5 -42.86 -52.01 -12.73
N TYR A 6 -41.68 -52.58 -12.50
CA TYR A 6 -40.81 -52.23 -11.39
C TYR A 6 -39.80 -51.11 -11.73
N THR A 7 -39.55 -50.81 -13.01
CA THR A 7 -38.65 -49.71 -13.40
C THR A 7 -39.23 -48.35 -13.04
N ASP A 8 -40.52 -48.12 -13.32
CA ASP A 8 -41.18 -46.85 -13.00
C ASP A 8 -41.18 -46.62 -11.47
N ILE A 9 -41.43 -47.68 -10.67
CA ILE A 9 -41.39 -47.63 -9.21
C ILE A 9 -39.96 -47.36 -8.70
N ALA A 10 -38.94 -48.04 -9.26
CA ALA A 10 -37.55 -47.82 -8.88
C ALA A 10 -37.09 -46.38 -9.20
N CYS A 11 -37.45 -45.85 -10.36
CA CYS A 11 -37.17 -44.45 -10.72
C CYS A 11 -37.87 -43.46 -9.79
N THR A 12 -39.13 -43.69 -9.44
CA THR A 12 -39.84 -42.84 -8.47
C THR A 12 -39.18 -42.88 -7.09
N ILE A 13 -38.76 -44.06 -6.62
CA ILE A 13 -38.04 -44.18 -5.34
C ILE A 13 -36.72 -43.41 -5.38
N ILE A 14 -35.95 -43.53 -6.45
CA ILE A 14 -34.67 -42.81 -6.60
C ILE A 14 -34.91 -41.30 -6.59
N ILE A 15 -35.88 -40.78 -7.34
CA ILE A 15 -36.21 -39.34 -7.37
C ILE A 15 -36.61 -38.83 -6.00
N VAL A 16 -37.46 -39.57 -5.28
CA VAL A 16 -37.87 -39.20 -3.91
C VAL A 16 -36.67 -39.22 -2.97
N LEU A 17 -35.78 -40.21 -3.07
CA LEU A 17 -34.57 -40.29 -2.25
C LEU A 17 -33.61 -39.13 -2.55
N SER A 18 -33.43 -38.79 -3.83
CA SER A 18 -32.64 -37.63 -4.26
C SER A 18 -33.22 -36.32 -3.71
N LEU A 19 -34.53 -36.11 -3.81
CA LEU A 19 -35.19 -34.92 -3.25
C LEU A 19 -35.04 -34.83 -1.73
N VAL A 20 -35.16 -35.96 -1.01
CA VAL A 20 -34.96 -36.00 0.44
C VAL A 20 -33.50 -35.66 0.78
N ILE A 21 -32.53 -36.22 0.06
CA ILE A 21 -31.11 -35.91 0.24
C ILE A 21 -30.85 -34.42 -0.02
N THR A 22 -31.40 -33.86 -1.10
CA THR A 22 -31.28 -32.42 -1.42
C THR A 22 -31.88 -31.54 -0.32
N ILE A 23 -33.07 -31.89 0.20
CA ILE A 23 -33.69 -31.16 1.32
C ILE A 23 -32.81 -31.24 2.57
N VAL A 24 -32.20 -32.39 2.86
CA VAL A 24 -31.27 -32.54 3.99
C VAL A 24 -30.04 -31.66 3.82
N PHE A 25 -29.43 -31.61 2.63
CA PHE A 25 -28.27 -30.75 2.37
C PHE A 25 -28.62 -29.25 2.41
N ILE A 26 -29.76 -28.84 1.88
CA ILE A 26 -30.24 -27.44 1.96
C ILE A 26 -30.49 -27.01 3.41
N ASN A 27 -30.89 -27.93 4.28
CA ASN A 27 -31.18 -27.65 5.70
C ASN A 27 -30.05 -28.12 6.63
N GLY A 28 -28.83 -28.33 6.13
CA GLY A 28 -27.72 -28.90 6.90
C GLY A 28 -27.45 -28.14 8.21
N GLU A 29 -27.54 -26.81 8.19
CA GLU A 29 -27.36 -25.96 9.37
C GLU A 29 -28.41 -26.24 10.47
N ALA A 30 -29.67 -26.49 10.09
CA ALA A 30 -30.74 -26.84 11.04
C ALA A 30 -30.55 -28.24 11.67
N PHE A 31 -29.75 -29.11 11.04
CA PHE A 31 -29.36 -30.42 11.56
C PHE A 31 -28.04 -30.38 12.35
N GLY A 32 -27.48 -29.19 12.60
CA GLY A 32 -26.21 -29.04 13.31
C GLY A 32 -24.99 -29.46 12.48
N ILE A 33 -25.13 -29.58 11.15
CA ILE A 33 -23.98 -29.63 10.25
C ILE A 33 -23.40 -28.22 10.25
N GLN A 34 -22.36 -28.02 11.04
CA GLN A 34 -21.62 -26.77 11.02
C GLN A 34 -20.84 -26.72 9.70
N LYS A 35 -20.84 -25.56 9.03
CA LYS A 35 -19.81 -25.28 8.02
C LYS A 35 -18.45 -25.64 8.65
N SER A 36 -17.58 -26.30 7.89
CA SER A 36 -16.20 -26.51 8.33
C SER A 36 -15.68 -25.16 8.81
N GLU A 37 -15.18 -25.09 10.04
CA GLU A 37 -14.44 -23.90 10.46
C GLU A 37 -13.29 -23.74 9.47
N TYR A 38 -13.28 -22.63 8.74
CA TYR A 38 -12.15 -22.24 7.94
C TYR A 38 -11.09 -21.77 8.93
N THR A 39 -10.21 -22.67 9.33
CA THR A 39 -9.12 -22.32 10.24
C THR A 39 -8.04 -21.66 9.40
N VAL A 40 -8.05 -20.33 9.38
CA VAL A 40 -6.93 -19.54 8.89
C VAL A 40 -5.70 -19.88 9.75
N GLY A 41 -4.63 -20.34 9.11
CA GLY A 41 -3.44 -20.84 9.80
C GLY A 41 -2.13 -20.44 9.14
N TYR A 42 -2.17 -19.71 8.03
CA TYR A 42 -0.98 -19.28 7.29
C TYR A 42 -0.18 -18.17 7.99
N GLU A 43 -0.83 -17.40 8.88
CA GLU A 43 -0.28 -16.22 9.57
C GLU A 43 1.05 -16.51 10.27
N ASN A 44 1.04 -17.52 11.14
CA ASN A 44 2.21 -17.91 11.94
C ASN A 44 3.14 -18.87 11.18
N ARG A 45 2.85 -19.15 9.91
CA ARG A 45 3.62 -20.03 9.03
C ARG A 45 4.40 -19.16 8.05
N LEU A 46 3.87 -18.98 6.84
CA LEU A 46 4.56 -18.24 5.78
C LEU A 46 4.82 -16.79 6.16
N PHE A 47 4.00 -16.18 7.02
CA PHE A 47 4.19 -14.79 7.45
C PHE A 47 4.89 -14.65 8.81
N ASN A 48 5.64 -15.68 9.23
CA ASN A 48 6.52 -15.56 10.40
C ASN A 48 7.76 -14.71 10.06
N THR A 49 7.74 -13.44 10.46
CA THR A 49 8.81 -12.45 10.18
C THR A 49 10.15 -12.71 10.89
N ASN A 50 10.27 -13.80 11.66
CA ASN A 50 11.51 -14.17 12.34
C ASN A 50 12.50 -14.95 11.47
N VAL A 51 12.09 -15.39 10.28
CA VAL A 51 12.89 -16.19 9.36
C VAL A 51 12.71 -15.69 7.94
N VAL A 52 13.69 -16.01 7.07
CA VAL A 52 13.46 -15.98 5.62
C VAL A 52 12.98 -17.37 5.24
N HIS A 53 11.76 -17.45 4.72
CA HIS A 53 11.10 -18.70 4.32
C HIS A 53 11.68 -19.23 3.01
N SER A 54 11.60 -20.54 2.75
CA SER A 54 11.97 -21.08 1.45
C SER A 54 10.73 -21.32 0.58
N VAL A 55 10.80 -20.90 -0.69
CA VAL A 55 9.78 -21.16 -1.71
C VAL A 55 10.46 -21.77 -2.93
N ASP A 56 10.24 -23.06 -3.18
CA ASP A 56 10.69 -23.72 -4.41
C ASP A 56 9.52 -23.85 -5.40
N ILE A 57 9.72 -23.27 -6.59
CA ILE A 57 8.79 -23.31 -7.70
C ILE A 57 9.22 -24.47 -8.60
N VAL A 58 8.45 -25.55 -8.57
CA VAL A 58 8.69 -26.75 -9.38
C VAL A 58 7.78 -26.72 -10.61
N VAL A 59 8.38 -26.54 -11.78
CA VAL A 59 7.67 -26.20 -13.02
C VAL A 59 8.41 -26.75 -14.24
N ASP A 60 7.70 -27.03 -15.33
CA ASP A 60 8.36 -27.39 -16.59
C ASP A 60 9.21 -26.21 -17.08
N GLU A 61 10.47 -26.47 -17.44
CA GLU A 61 11.41 -25.41 -17.83
C GLU A 61 10.94 -24.64 -19.07
N SER A 62 10.24 -25.31 -20.00
CA SER A 62 9.73 -24.64 -21.20
C SER A 62 8.50 -23.79 -20.92
N ASP A 63 7.63 -24.24 -20.01
CA ASP A 63 6.49 -23.44 -19.56
C ASP A 63 6.97 -22.20 -18.77
N TRP A 64 7.97 -22.37 -17.89
CA TRP A 64 8.57 -21.26 -17.14
C TRP A 64 9.17 -20.21 -18.07
N GLN A 65 10.04 -20.62 -19.01
CA GLN A 65 10.65 -19.68 -19.93
C GLN A 65 9.62 -19.04 -20.85
N GLY A 66 8.63 -19.80 -21.35
CA GLY A 66 7.55 -19.25 -22.17
C GLY A 66 6.73 -18.19 -21.44
N MET A 67 6.45 -18.40 -20.15
CA MET A 67 5.77 -17.43 -19.29
C MET A 67 6.59 -16.15 -19.10
N LEU A 68 7.92 -16.24 -18.94
CA LEU A 68 8.79 -15.07 -18.84
C LEU A 68 8.88 -14.30 -20.16
N ASP A 69 9.05 -15.02 -21.29
CA ASP A 69 9.11 -14.43 -22.63
C ASP A 69 7.81 -13.71 -23.00
N GLN A 70 6.68 -14.15 -22.43
CA GLN A 70 5.35 -13.60 -22.65
C GLN A 70 4.79 -12.94 -21.38
N ALA A 71 5.64 -12.42 -20.49
CA ALA A 71 5.22 -11.95 -19.16
C ALA A 71 4.09 -10.92 -19.18
N MET A 72 4.07 -10.06 -20.20
CA MET A 72 3.02 -9.03 -20.41
C MET A 72 1.62 -9.60 -20.67
N SER A 73 1.49 -10.89 -21.02
CA SER A 73 0.19 -11.55 -21.19
C SER A 73 -0.48 -11.91 -19.87
N GLU A 74 0.29 -11.95 -18.77
CA GLU A 74 -0.20 -12.36 -17.46
C GLU A 74 -0.93 -13.71 -17.47
N GLU A 75 -0.53 -14.64 -18.35
CA GLU A 75 -1.11 -15.98 -18.40
C GLU A 75 -0.61 -16.88 -17.27
N TYR A 76 -1.53 -17.60 -16.63
CA TYR A 76 -1.20 -18.58 -15.61
C TYR A 76 -0.63 -19.86 -16.22
N ILE A 77 0.51 -20.30 -15.69
CA ILE A 77 1.03 -21.64 -15.89
C ILE A 77 0.84 -22.49 -14.65
N LYS A 78 0.81 -23.80 -14.85
CA LYS A 78 0.66 -24.77 -13.77
C LYS A 78 2.02 -25.15 -13.18
N CYS A 79 2.13 -25.11 -11.86
CA CYS A 79 3.34 -25.53 -11.14
C CYS A 79 2.99 -26.30 -9.85
N ASN A 80 4.04 -26.72 -9.14
CA ASN A 80 3.96 -27.06 -7.73
C ASN A 80 4.79 -26.04 -6.93
N ILE A 81 4.32 -25.70 -5.74
CA ILE A 81 4.99 -24.78 -4.83
C ILE A 81 5.38 -25.55 -3.58
N VAL A 82 6.64 -25.45 -3.16
CA VAL A 82 7.12 -26.04 -1.89
C VAL A 82 7.48 -24.91 -0.94
N ILE A 83 6.72 -24.73 0.13
CA ILE A 83 6.95 -23.72 1.17
C ILE A 83 7.52 -24.40 2.41
N ASP A 84 8.73 -24.03 2.82
CA ASP A 84 9.42 -24.62 3.98
C ASP A 84 9.45 -26.17 3.98
N GLY A 85 9.51 -26.76 2.78
CA GLY A 85 9.48 -28.22 2.57
C GLY A 85 8.09 -28.86 2.46
N GLU A 86 7.01 -28.10 2.62
CA GLU A 86 5.63 -28.56 2.40
C GLU A 86 5.18 -28.30 0.96
N ALA A 87 4.82 -29.36 0.22
CA ALA A 87 4.53 -29.29 -1.20
C ALA A 87 3.02 -29.17 -1.51
N TYR A 88 2.66 -28.17 -2.31
CA TYR A 88 1.34 -27.91 -2.85
C TYR A 88 1.35 -28.12 -4.35
N LYS A 89 0.43 -28.95 -4.85
CA LYS A 89 0.41 -29.40 -6.24
C LYS A 89 -0.76 -28.81 -7.00
N ASN A 90 -0.57 -28.62 -8.31
CA ASN A 90 -1.56 -28.02 -9.19
C ASN A 90 -1.91 -26.59 -8.73
N VAL A 91 -0.87 -25.82 -8.45
CA VAL A 91 -0.96 -24.39 -8.15
C VAL A 91 -0.76 -23.63 -9.45
N ALA A 92 -1.31 -22.42 -9.56
CA ALA A 92 -1.08 -21.54 -10.70
C ALA A 92 -0.08 -20.43 -10.33
N ILE A 93 0.79 -20.06 -11.27
CA ILE A 93 1.72 -18.94 -11.13
C ILE A 93 1.75 -18.11 -12.42
N ARG A 94 1.91 -16.79 -12.27
CA ARG A 94 2.13 -15.86 -13.39
C ARG A 94 2.92 -14.62 -12.95
N PRO A 95 3.55 -13.89 -13.88
CA PRO A 95 4.03 -12.53 -13.63
C PRO A 95 2.86 -11.60 -13.25
N LYS A 96 3.14 -10.60 -12.43
CA LYS A 96 2.17 -9.57 -12.01
C LYS A 96 2.78 -8.18 -12.01
N GLY A 97 1.91 -7.19 -12.08
CA GLY A 97 2.24 -5.79 -11.91
C GLY A 97 1.78 -4.96 -13.10
N ASN A 98 1.97 -3.65 -13.02
CA ASN A 98 1.71 -2.75 -14.14
C ASN A 98 3.02 -2.09 -14.56
N SER A 99 3.42 -1.01 -13.86
CA SER A 99 4.68 -0.31 -14.10
C SER A 99 5.91 -1.20 -13.85
N SER A 100 5.90 -2.02 -12.80
CA SER A 100 6.98 -2.95 -12.47
C SER A 100 7.13 -4.07 -13.50
N LEU A 101 6.01 -4.64 -13.97
CA LEU A 101 5.99 -5.65 -15.03
C LEU A 101 6.58 -5.08 -16.33
N THR A 102 6.12 -3.90 -16.74
CA THR A 102 6.60 -3.22 -17.95
C THR A 102 8.09 -2.88 -17.85
N GLN A 103 8.56 -2.42 -16.68
CA GLN A 103 9.97 -2.11 -16.46
C GLN A 103 10.86 -3.34 -16.62
N VAL A 104 10.51 -4.46 -15.98
CA VAL A 104 11.27 -5.72 -16.12
C VAL A 104 11.26 -6.20 -17.57
N ALA A 105 10.09 -6.24 -18.22
CA ALA A 105 9.95 -6.66 -19.62
C ALA A 105 10.71 -5.77 -20.62
N SER A 106 11.02 -4.53 -20.25
CA SER A 106 11.84 -3.60 -21.04
C SER A 106 13.33 -3.64 -20.72
N SER A 107 13.76 -4.52 -19.81
CA SER A 107 15.13 -4.65 -19.33
C SER A 107 15.75 -5.99 -19.71
N ASP A 108 17.02 -6.20 -19.37
CA ASP A 108 17.70 -7.50 -19.50
C ASP A 108 17.46 -8.44 -18.29
N SER A 109 16.57 -8.06 -17.36
CA SER A 109 16.24 -8.84 -16.17
C SER A 109 14.98 -9.67 -16.37
N ASP A 110 15.01 -10.92 -15.90
CA ASP A 110 13.82 -11.80 -15.81
C ASP A 110 13.17 -11.75 -14.43
N ARG A 111 13.62 -10.86 -13.53
CA ARG A 111 13.16 -10.79 -12.14
C ARG A 111 11.79 -10.14 -12.02
N TYR A 112 10.75 -10.79 -12.54
CA TYR A 112 9.38 -10.34 -12.40
C TYR A 112 8.87 -10.52 -10.97
N SER A 113 7.87 -9.73 -10.57
CA SER A 113 7.01 -10.09 -9.45
C SER A 113 6.05 -11.19 -9.90
N PHE A 114 5.69 -12.10 -8.99
CA PHE A 114 4.80 -13.22 -9.31
C PHE A 114 3.53 -13.19 -8.47
N LYS A 115 2.45 -13.74 -9.01
CA LYS A 115 1.22 -14.07 -8.29
C LYS A 115 1.04 -15.58 -8.31
N ILE A 116 0.76 -16.15 -7.15
CA ILE A 116 0.48 -17.56 -6.94
C ILE A 116 -0.97 -17.69 -6.49
N GLU A 117 -1.71 -18.60 -7.13
CA GLU A 117 -3.08 -18.97 -6.76
C GLU A 117 -3.14 -20.47 -6.43
N PHE A 118 -3.42 -20.79 -5.17
CA PHE A 118 -3.49 -22.16 -4.69
C PHE A 118 -4.77 -22.88 -5.13
N ASP A 119 -5.85 -22.12 -5.27
CA ASP A 119 -7.20 -22.59 -5.56
C ASP A 119 -7.56 -22.55 -7.06
N HIS A 120 -6.70 -21.98 -7.91
CA HIS A 120 -6.96 -21.73 -9.34
C HIS A 120 -7.54 -22.92 -10.13
N TYR A 121 -7.04 -24.14 -9.86
CA TYR A 121 -7.52 -25.36 -10.53
C TYR A 121 -8.40 -26.23 -9.64
N ASN A 122 -8.56 -25.87 -8.36
CA ASN A 122 -9.31 -26.61 -7.36
C ASN A 122 -9.62 -25.72 -6.15
N ASP A 123 -10.84 -25.20 -6.09
CA ASP A 123 -11.37 -24.30 -5.04
C ASP A 123 -11.27 -24.85 -3.60
N SER A 124 -10.94 -26.14 -3.43
CA SER A 124 -10.71 -26.74 -2.10
C SER A 124 -9.24 -26.70 -1.64
N LEU A 125 -8.32 -26.23 -2.48
CA LEU A 125 -6.89 -26.17 -2.17
C LEU A 125 -6.51 -24.75 -1.74
N SER A 126 -6.00 -24.63 -0.51
CA SER A 126 -5.40 -23.39 -0.01
C SER A 126 -4.15 -23.69 0.82
N TYR A 127 -3.27 -22.71 0.96
CA TYR A 127 -2.15 -22.78 1.90
C TYR A 127 -2.65 -22.41 3.30
N TYR A 128 -3.18 -23.37 4.05
CA TYR A 128 -3.75 -23.16 5.40
C TYR A 128 -4.76 -21.99 5.45
N GLY A 129 -5.60 -21.86 4.43
CA GLY A 129 -6.57 -20.78 4.28
C GLY A 129 -6.11 -19.59 3.44
N LEU A 130 -4.88 -19.58 2.93
CA LEU A 130 -4.38 -18.57 2.00
C LEU A 130 -4.64 -19.03 0.57
N ASP A 131 -5.41 -18.24 -0.16
CA ASP A 131 -5.81 -18.57 -1.54
C ASP A 131 -4.83 -17.97 -2.55
N LYS A 132 -4.33 -16.77 -2.26
CA LYS A 132 -3.47 -15.99 -3.14
C LYS A 132 -2.26 -15.42 -2.42
N LEU A 133 -1.10 -15.53 -3.07
CA LEU A 133 0.17 -15.02 -2.59
C LEU A 133 0.85 -14.18 -3.66
N CYS A 134 1.26 -12.97 -3.30
CA CYS A 134 2.09 -12.12 -4.15
C CYS A 134 3.56 -12.24 -3.74
N LEU A 135 4.44 -12.36 -4.73
CA LEU A 135 5.90 -12.36 -4.55
C LEU A 135 6.44 -11.09 -5.22
N ASN A 136 6.72 -10.06 -4.42
CA ASN A 136 7.19 -8.76 -4.89
C ASN A 136 8.73 -8.77 -5.06
N ASN A 137 9.18 -8.23 -6.18
CA ASN A 137 10.58 -8.29 -6.64
C ASN A 137 11.47 -7.11 -6.19
N SER A 138 10.89 -6.08 -5.57
CA SER A 138 11.56 -4.86 -5.08
C SER A 138 12.18 -3.93 -6.15
N ILE A 139 11.71 -3.94 -7.41
CA ILE A 139 12.34 -3.18 -8.51
C ILE A 139 12.51 -1.66 -8.28
N GLN A 140 11.67 -1.03 -7.47
CA GLN A 140 11.70 0.40 -7.16
C GLN A 140 12.14 0.69 -5.73
N ASP A 141 12.61 -0.33 -5.01
CA ASP A 141 12.94 -0.25 -3.60
C ASP A 141 14.31 -0.88 -3.32
N ASN A 142 15.35 -0.04 -3.28
CA ASN A 142 16.70 -0.48 -2.93
C ASN A 142 16.81 -0.87 -1.46
N THR A 143 15.85 -0.49 -0.61
CA THR A 143 15.84 -0.85 0.81
C THR A 143 15.34 -2.27 1.04
N TYR A 144 14.57 -2.84 0.09
CA TYR A 144 13.74 -4.06 0.25
C TYR A 144 12.67 -3.97 1.36
N MET A 145 12.56 -2.83 2.04
CA MET A 145 11.90 -2.72 3.34
C MET A 145 10.67 -1.82 3.31
N LYS A 146 10.37 -1.08 2.23
CA LYS A 146 9.27 -0.10 2.25
C LYS A 146 7.91 -0.74 2.45
N ASP A 147 7.55 -1.71 1.60
CA ASP A 147 6.32 -2.50 1.77
C ASP A 147 6.27 -3.13 3.17
N PHE A 148 7.36 -3.82 3.56
CA PHE A 148 7.45 -4.52 4.84
C PHE A 148 7.18 -3.59 6.02
N VAL A 149 7.94 -2.50 6.12
CA VAL A 149 7.83 -1.55 7.23
C VAL A 149 6.48 -0.84 7.22
N SER A 150 5.94 -0.48 6.06
CA SER A 150 4.62 0.13 5.95
C SER A 150 3.51 -0.79 6.48
N TYR A 151 3.50 -2.08 6.10
CA TYR A 151 2.50 -3.02 6.63
C TYR A 151 2.71 -3.32 8.11
N GLN A 152 3.95 -3.38 8.60
CA GLN A 152 4.24 -3.52 10.04
C GLN A 152 3.75 -2.30 10.83
N MET A 153 3.87 -1.08 10.29
CA MET A 153 3.35 0.14 10.91
C MET A 153 1.81 0.17 10.92
N MET A 154 1.16 -0.25 9.84
CA MET A 154 -0.30 -0.42 9.79
C MET A 154 -0.79 -1.37 10.88
N GLN A 155 -0.16 -2.54 11.01
CA GLN A 155 -0.49 -3.51 12.06
C GLN A 155 -0.20 -2.96 13.47
N ALA A 156 0.86 -2.17 13.64
CA ALA A 156 1.21 -1.56 14.93
C ALA A 156 0.20 -0.51 15.40
N VAL A 157 -0.40 0.25 14.48
CA VAL A 157 -1.50 1.18 14.79
C VAL A 157 -2.87 0.48 14.85
N GLY A 158 -2.93 -0.79 14.46
CA GLY A 158 -4.14 -1.61 14.47
C GLY A 158 -5.03 -1.45 13.23
N ALA A 159 -4.47 -0.95 12.12
CA ALA A 159 -5.14 -0.91 10.83
C ALA A 159 -5.02 -2.23 10.07
N ASP A 160 -6.03 -2.56 9.28
CA ASP A 160 -6.07 -3.70 8.40
C ASP A 160 -5.05 -3.56 7.27
N ALA A 161 -4.13 -4.52 7.21
CA ALA A 161 -3.10 -4.58 6.18
C ALA A 161 -2.73 -6.03 5.85
N PRO A 162 -2.25 -6.29 4.63
CA PRO A 162 -1.65 -7.57 4.27
C PRO A 162 -0.56 -7.98 5.27
N LEU A 163 -0.49 -9.26 5.56
CA LEU A 163 0.70 -9.86 6.14
C LEU A 163 1.80 -9.96 5.08
N CYS A 164 3.05 -9.82 5.53
CA CYS A 164 4.20 -9.99 4.66
C CYS A 164 5.41 -10.57 5.39
N SER A 165 6.27 -11.24 4.65
CA SER A 165 7.52 -11.84 5.14
C SER A 165 8.51 -12.02 3.99
N PHE A 166 9.78 -12.18 4.31
CA PHE A 166 10.81 -12.42 3.30
C PHE A 166 10.88 -13.89 2.93
N VAL A 167 11.04 -14.17 1.63
CA VAL A 167 11.23 -15.52 1.08
C VAL A 167 12.48 -15.58 0.22
N TRP A 168 13.19 -16.71 0.28
CA TRP A 168 14.20 -17.08 -0.71
C TRP A 168 13.56 -18.00 -1.74
N ILE A 169 13.51 -17.54 -2.98
CA ILE A 169 12.92 -18.29 -4.09
C ILE A 169 13.99 -19.15 -4.75
N THR A 170 13.61 -20.39 -5.02
CA THR A 170 14.29 -21.27 -5.97
C THR A 170 13.32 -21.68 -7.08
N VAL A 171 13.83 -21.90 -8.29
CA VAL A 171 13.06 -22.46 -9.41
C VAL A 171 13.73 -23.76 -9.82
N ASN A 172 13.00 -24.88 -9.72
CA ASN A 172 13.54 -26.22 -9.93
C ASN A 172 14.84 -26.47 -9.12
N GLY A 173 14.87 -25.96 -7.88
CA GLY A 173 16.03 -26.04 -6.99
C GLY A 173 17.24 -25.18 -7.36
N GLN A 174 17.14 -24.29 -8.36
CA GLN A 174 18.16 -23.27 -8.65
C GLN A 174 17.80 -21.95 -7.99
N ASP A 175 18.79 -21.25 -7.42
CA ASP A 175 18.58 -19.96 -6.75
C ASP A 175 18.02 -18.91 -7.72
N TRP A 176 16.94 -18.24 -7.29
CA TRP A 176 16.30 -17.15 -8.04
C TRP A 176 16.52 -15.80 -7.36
N GLY A 177 16.23 -15.70 -6.06
CA GLY A 177 16.51 -14.49 -5.28
C GLY A 177 15.61 -14.28 -4.07
N LEU A 178 15.89 -13.21 -3.32
CA LEU A 178 15.13 -12.78 -2.15
C LEU A 178 13.93 -11.93 -2.57
N TYR A 179 12.73 -12.31 -2.17
CA TYR A 179 11.48 -11.60 -2.48
C TYR A 179 10.71 -11.28 -1.21
N LEU A 180 9.78 -10.33 -1.30
CA LEU A 180 8.77 -10.11 -0.27
C LEU A 180 7.50 -10.90 -0.63
N ALA A 181 7.16 -11.88 0.19
CA ALA A 181 5.86 -12.54 0.15
C ALA A 181 4.81 -11.63 0.81
N VAL A 182 3.73 -11.35 0.09
CA VAL A 182 2.63 -10.48 0.54
C VAL A 182 1.31 -11.22 0.38
N GLU A 183 0.52 -11.27 1.43
CA GLU A 183 -0.85 -11.81 1.46
C GLU A 183 -1.72 -11.13 0.40
N GLY A 184 -2.40 -11.92 -0.45
CA GLY A 184 -3.38 -11.37 -1.38
C GLY A 184 -4.63 -10.90 -0.65
N ILE A 185 -5.12 -9.70 -1.01
CA ILE A 185 -6.43 -9.20 -0.54
C ILE A 185 -7.54 -9.96 -1.25
N GLU A 186 -7.84 -11.15 -0.72
CA GLU A 186 -8.82 -12.11 -1.22
C GLU A 186 -9.57 -12.73 -0.02
N GLU A 187 -10.22 -13.88 -0.20
CA GLU A 187 -11.05 -14.50 0.84
C GLU A 187 -10.25 -14.84 2.10
N GLY A 188 -9.06 -15.41 1.96
CA GLY A 188 -8.16 -15.69 3.09
C GLY A 188 -7.85 -14.46 3.96
N PHE A 189 -7.59 -13.30 3.33
CA PHE A 189 -7.38 -12.03 4.05
C PHE A 189 -8.67 -11.56 4.73
N ALA A 190 -9.78 -11.59 4.00
CA ALA A 190 -11.06 -11.11 4.48
C ALA A 190 -11.53 -11.91 5.70
N GLN A 191 -11.37 -13.23 5.67
CA GLN A 191 -11.72 -14.11 6.78
C GLN A 191 -10.81 -13.92 7.99
N ARG A 192 -9.50 -13.68 7.78
CA ARG A 192 -8.56 -13.42 8.87
C ARG A 192 -8.94 -12.18 9.68
N ASN A 193 -9.25 -11.09 9.00
CA ASN A 193 -9.51 -9.80 9.65
C ASN A 193 -10.96 -9.66 10.13
N TYR A 194 -11.93 -10.24 9.41
CA TYR A 194 -13.36 -9.97 9.63
C TYR A 194 -14.22 -11.20 9.92
N GLY A 195 -13.65 -12.40 9.90
CA GLY A 195 -14.40 -13.65 9.99
C GLY A 195 -15.24 -13.94 8.75
N SER A 196 -16.21 -14.85 8.87
CA SER A 196 -16.99 -15.33 7.71
C SER A 196 -17.99 -14.33 7.14
N ASP A 197 -18.27 -13.24 7.84
CA ASP A 197 -19.21 -12.19 7.41
C ASP A 197 -18.44 -10.90 7.08
N TYR A 198 -17.47 -11.04 6.19
CA TYR A 198 -16.46 -10.02 5.92
C TYR A 198 -16.94 -8.86 5.05
N GLY A 199 -18.07 -8.98 4.35
CA GLY A 199 -18.60 -7.94 3.46
C GLY A 199 -18.00 -7.99 2.05
N ALA A 200 -18.13 -6.90 1.30
CA ALA A 200 -17.55 -6.77 -0.03
C ALA A 200 -16.23 -6.01 0.03
N ILE A 201 -15.27 -6.39 -0.82
CA ILE A 201 -13.99 -5.71 -0.98
C ILE A 201 -13.85 -5.30 -2.45
N TYR A 202 -13.44 -4.07 -2.67
CA TYR A 202 -13.24 -3.46 -3.98
C TYR A 202 -11.81 -2.93 -4.07
N LYS A 203 -11.22 -2.96 -5.27
CA LYS A 203 -9.96 -2.28 -5.56
C LYS A 203 -10.24 -1.13 -6.53
N PRO A 204 -10.68 0.05 -6.06
CA PRO A 204 -10.92 1.19 -6.95
C PRO A 204 -9.69 1.46 -7.83
N ASP A 205 -9.86 1.36 -9.15
CA ASP A 205 -8.76 1.46 -10.10
C ASP A 205 -9.30 1.93 -11.46
N ASN A 206 -8.57 2.84 -12.13
CA ASN A 206 -9.02 3.37 -13.42
C ASN A 206 -8.67 2.37 -14.53
N MET A 207 -9.69 1.90 -15.25
CA MET A 207 -9.54 0.88 -16.31
C MET A 207 -8.53 1.27 -17.42
N ASP A 208 -8.36 2.57 -17.70
CA ASP A 208 -7.49 3.07 -18.77
C ASP A 208 -5.98 2.97 -18.48
N MET A 209 -5.57 2.66 -17.25
CA MET A 209 -4.16 2.51 -16.86
C MET A 209 -3.73 1.05 -16.72
N ASN A 210 -4.67 0.11 -16.73
CA ASN A 210 -4.42 -1.30 -16.50
C ASN A 210 -4.32 -2.04 -17.85
N GLY A 211 -3.11 -2.22 -18.36
CA GLY A 211 -2.83 -3.01 -19.58
C GLY A 211 -3.08 -4.51 -19.45
N GLY A 212 -3.87 -4.96 -18.47
CA GLY A 212 -4.21 -6.36 -18.21
C GLY A 212 -5.72 -6.57 -18.29
N ASP A 213 -6.16 -7.01 -19.45
CA ASP A 213 -7.53 -7.48 -19.72
C ASP A 213 -7.83 -8.68 -18.78
N GLN A 214 -8.76 -8.51 -17.83
CA GLN A 214 -9.23 -9.61 -16.98
C GLN A 214 -10.53 -10.18 -17.52
N ASP A 215 -10.37 -11.23 -18.31
CA ASP A 215 -11.41 -12.14 -18.75
C ASP A 215 -12.14 -12.76 -17.55
N ARG A 216 -13.33 -12.23 -17.22
CA ARG A 216 -14.35 -12.91 -16.41
C ARG A 216 -15.51 -13.34 -17.30
N GLY A 217 -15.51 -14.62 -17.70
CA GLY A 217 -16.74 -15.35 -18.03
C GLY A 217 -16.80 -15.97 -19.43
N GLU A 218 -16.70 -17.30 -19.45
CA GLU A 218 -17.15 -18.20 -20.52
C GLU A 218 -16.72 -17.85 -21.96
N MET A 219 -15.63 -18.46 -22.42
CA MET A 219 -15.40 -18.62 -23.86
C MET A 219 -16.61 -19.30 -24.52
N PRO A 220 -17.20 -18.73 -25.59
CA PRO A 220 -18.16 -19.43 -26.42
C PRO A 220 -17.53 -20.69 -27.03
N ASP A 221 -18.27 -21.80 -26.96
CA ASP A 221 -17.95 -23.13 -27.50
C ASP A 221 -17.10 -23.10 -28.79
N LEU A 222 -15.87 -23.64 -28.70
CA LEU A 222 -14.86 -23.69 -29.76
C LEU A 222 -15.31 -24.47 -31.01
N ASP A 223 -16.47 -25.13 -30.98
CA ASP A 223 -17.04 -25.83 -32.14
C ASP A 223 -17.76 -24.91 -33.14
N GLN A 224 -17.93 -23.61 -32.87
CA GLN A 224 -18.55 -22.67 -33.82
C GLN A 224 -17.58 -21.85 -34.70
N MET A 225 -16.25 -22.01 -34.56
CA MET A 225 -15.26 -21.27 -35.36
C MET A 225 -14.54 -22.10 -36.43
N LYS A 226 -15.04 -23.27 -36.81
CA LYS A 226 -14.42 -24.10 -37.87
C LYS A 226 -14.85 -23.79 -39.31
N ASP A 227 -15.75 -22.82 -39.55
CA ASP A 227 -16.35 -22.63 -40.90
C ASP A 227 -16.23 -21.23 -41.54
N ARG A 228 -15.30 -20.36 -41.11
CA ARG A 228 -15.04 -19.10 -41.85
C ARG A 228 -13.71 -19.12 -42.57
N LYS A 229 -13.79 -19.17 -43.91
CA LYS A 229 -12.66 -19.08 -44.84
C LYS A 229 -12.10 -17.65 -44.88
N PRO A 230 -10.77 -17.47 -45.08
CA PRO A 230 -10.14 -16.17 -45.17
C PRO A 230 -10.30 -15.62 -46.59
N ASP A 231 -11.33 -14.83 -46.83
CA ASP A 231 -11.43 -13.95 -48.00
C ASP A 231 -12.61 -13.00 -47.77
N GLN A 232 -12.33 -11.83 -47.16
CA GLN A 232 -13.07 -10.56 -47.28
C GLN A 232 -12.66 -9.61 -46.13
N MET A 233 -11.56 -8.88 -46.32
CA MET A 233 -11.38 -7.57 -45.69
C MET A 233 -11.77 -6.52 -46.74
N PRO A 234 -12.67 -5.56 -46.46
CA PRO A 234 -12.89 -4.44 -47.34
C PRO A 234 -11.88 -3.32 -47.06
N GLU A 235 -11.18 -2.90 -48.11
CA GLU A 235 -10.51 -1.61 -48.22
C GLU A 235 -11.56 -0.48 -48.29
N ASN A 236 -11.31 0.66 -47.62
CA ASN A 236 -11.26 1.96 -48.32
C ASN A 236 -10.86 3.14 -47.43
N GLU A 237 -10.05 3.98 -48.06
CA GLU A 237 -9.45 5.27 -47.73
C GLU A 237 -10.45 6.45 -47.72
N GLN A 238 -10.02 7.60 -47.17
CA GLN A 238 -10.22 9.02 -47.58
C GLN A 238 -10.07 9.93 -46.34
N ASP A 239 -9.33 11.04 -46.27
CA ASP A 239 -8.62 11.87 -47.25
C ASP A 239 -7.46 12.64 -46.56
N ILE A 240 -6.32 12.75 -47.24
CA ILE A 240 -5.23 13.69 -46.96
C ILE A 240 -5.23 14.71 -48.12
N GLU A 241 -5.41 15.99 -47.83
CA GLU A 241 -5.01 17.06 -48.74
C GLU A 241 -4.10 18.09 -48.04
N GLN A 242 -3.05 18.42 -48.77
CA GLN A 242 -1.88 19.19 -48.43
C GLN A 242 -2.16 20.71 -48.47
N ASN A 243 -1.37 21.48 -47.71
CA ASN A 243 -0.80 22.71 -48.24
C ASN A 243 0.58 22.96 -47.63
N GLU A 244 1.57 22.97 -48.51
CA GLU A 244 2.92 23.47 -48.31
C GLU A 244 2.91 25.00 -48.14
N GLU A 245 3.78 25.56 -47.28
CA GLU A 245 4.93 26.35 -47.73
C GLU A 245 5.68 27.03 -46.57
N THR A 246 7.01 26.87 -46.61
CA THR A 246 8.09 27.82 -46.26
C THR A 246 8.56 28.02 -44.80
N SER A 247 9.80 27.57 -44.57
CA SER A 247 10.74 28.06 -43.53
C SER A 247 11.12 29.53 -43.72
N PRO A 248 11.73 30.14 -42.69
CA PRO A 248 13.11 30.59 -42.90
C PRO A 248 14.09 30.33 -41.74
N GLN A 249 15.34 30.11 -42.13
CA GLN A 249 16.55 30.10 -41.32
C GLN A 249 16.97 31.51 -40.85
N VAL A 250 17.52 31.53 -39.62
CA VAL A 250 18.72 32.21 -39.09
C VAL A 250 19.06 33.63 -39.57
N SER A 251 19.23 34.54 -38.59
CA SER A 251 20.19 35.66 -38.69
C SER A 251 20.87 35.94 -37.34
N GLU A 252 22.20 35.90 -37.37
CA GLU A 252 23.13 36.33 -36.32
C GLU A 252 23.04 37.84 -36.06
N THR A 253 23.34 38.27 -34.82
CA THR A 253 24.06 39.54 -34.62
C THR A 253 24.87 39.50 -33.32
N GLN A 254 26.16 39.84 -33.45
CA GLN A 254 27.18 39.93 -32.41
C GLN A 254 27.00 41.17 -31.52
N SER A 255 27.43 41.08 -30.25
CA SER A 255 28.19 42.18 -29.63
C SER A 255 29.08 41.69 -28.47
N SER A 256 30.37 42.00 -28.60
CA SER A 256 31.50 41.77 -27.69
C SER A 256 31.55 42.71 -26.48
N SER A 257 32.14 42.27 -25.36
CA SER A 257 33.27 42.94 -24.63
C SER A 257 33.53 42.25 -23.27
N THR A 258 34.67 41.57 -23.07
CA THR A 258 35.97 42.04 -22.52
C THR A 258 36.05 41.91 -20.99
N GLU A 259 36.97 41.04 -20.54
CA GLU A 259 37.49 40.96 -19.17
C GLU A 259 38.16 42.27 -18.73
N GLN A 260 38.01 42.67 -17.46
CA GLN A 260 39.12 43.23 -16.69
C GLN A 260 38.89 43.17 -15.18
N ASN A 261 39.96 42.69 -14.55
CA ASN A 261 40.29 42.58 -13.14
C ASN A 261 40.59 43.96 -12.52
N GLU A 262 40.29 44.18 -11.23
CA GLU A 262 41.17 44.79 -10.22
C GLU A 262 40.42 45.22 -8.93
N GLY A 263 41.01 44.93 -7.76
CA GLY A 263 40.91 45.83 -6.59
C GLY A 263 40.62 45.23 -5.21
N ILE A 264 41.62 44.60 -4.57
CA ILE A 264 41.80 44.52 -3.10
C ILE A 264 42.42 45.86 -2.64
N PRO A 265 42.00 46.50 -1.51
CA PRO A 265 42.59 46.29 -0.15
C PRO A 265 41.59 46.52 1.01
N SER A 266 41.76 46.14 2.27
CA SER A 266 42.87 45.60 3.08
C SER A 266 42.29 45.27 4.48
N ASP A 267 42.75 44.15 5.04
CA ASP A 267 42.85 43.74 6.46
C ASP A 267 43.34 44.90 7.38
N PRO A 268 43.34 44.89 8.76
CA PRO A 268 43.47 43.68 9.58
C PRO A 268 42.94 43.62 11.03
N ASN A 269 43.12 42.41 11.57
CA ASN A 269 43.54 42.03 12.92
C ASN A 269 42.47 41.85 14.01
N LEU A 270 42.63 40.92 14.95
CA LEU A 270 43.23 39.58 15.06
C LEU A 270 43.05 39.20 16.54
N GLU A 271 42.74 37.93 16.76
CA GLU A 271 43.25 37.07 17.84
C GLU A 271 43.01 37.33 19.35
N SER A 272 42.74 36.18 19.97
CA SER A 272 43.25 35.68 21.26
C SER A 272 42.38 35.95 22.50
N GLN A 273 42.26 35.03 23.46
CA GLN A 273 42.68 33.64 23.63
C GLN A 273 41.97 33.13 24.91
N MET A 274 41.71 31.82 24.93
CA MET A 274 41.87 30.88 26.06
C MET A 274 41.29 31.18 27.46
N ASN A 275 40.65 30.11 27.97
CA ASN A 275 40.69 29.60 29.35
C ASN A 275 40.14 30.47 30.50
N ASN A 276 39.10 30.01 31.18
CA ASN A 276 39.27 29.16 32.37
C ASN A 276 37.94 28.78 33.04
N GLN A 277 37.98 27.57 33.59
CA GLN A 277 37.06 26.98 34.57
C GLN A 277 36.67 27.95 35.70
N THR A 278 35.46 27.78 36.24
CA THR A 278 35.28 27.56 37.70
C THR A 278 33.89 27.01 38.03
N ASN A 279 33.89 25.88 38.75
CA ASN A 279 32.80 25.35 39.56
C ASN A 279 32.32 26.38 40.59
N LEU A 280 31.01 26.37 40.88
CA LEU A 280 30.50 26.48 42.25
C LEU A 280 29.30 25.55 42.43
N ASN A 281 29.45 24.67 43.43
CA ASN A 281 28.45 23.81 44.05
C ASN A 281 27.60 24.59 45.07
N GLU A 282 26.62 23.86 45.64
CA GLU A 282 25.84 24.05 46.88
C GLU A 282 24.41 24.57 46.64
N GLU A 283 23.33 23.96 47.14
CA GLU A 283 23.11 22.88 48.12
C GLU A 283 21.63 22.42 48.02
N SER A 284 21.40 21.10 48.19
CA SER A 284 20.46 20.42 49.12
C SER A 284 18.98 20.89 49.22
N GLN A 285 17.91 20.08 49.29
CA GLN A 285 17.66 18.84 50.06
C GLN A 285 16.42 18.05 49.54
N VAL A 286 16.42 16.79 49.96
CA VAL A 286 15.54 15.63 49.75
C VAL A 286 14.23 15.64 50.58
N THR A 287 13.16 14.97 50.09
CA THR A 287 12.26 13.95 50.76
C THR A 287 10.99 13.73 49.89
N GLN A 288 10.66 12.57 49.29
CA GLN A 288 10.11 11.28 49.80
C GLN A 288 8.98 11.47 50.84
N GLU A 289 7.83 10.79 50.87
CA GLU A 289 7.17 9.63 50.22
C GLU A 289 5.72 9.62 50.76
N ALA A 290 4.77 8.92 50.10
CA ALA A 290 3.83 7.94 50.70
C ALA A 290 2.50 7.76 49.92
N GLU A 291 2.25 6.51 49.55
CA GLU A 291 0.97 5.90 49.14
C GLU A 291 -0.02 5.81 50.33
N VAL A 292 -1.35 5.76 50.07
CA VAL A 292 -2.33 4.92 50.81
C VAL A 292 -3.58 4.65 49.94
N GLN A 293 -3.98 3.36 49.84
CA GLN A 293 -5.26 2.83 49.35
C GLN A 293 -6.45 3.06 50.31
N SER A 294 -7.69 3.10 49.82
CA SER A 294 -8.83 2.49 50.55
C SER A 294 -10.07 2.23 49.67
N ASP A 295 -10.82 1.22 50.13
CA ASP A 295 -11.86 0.39 49.53
C ASP A 295 -13.30 0.97 49.44
N THR A 296 -14.14 0.21 48.70
CA THR A 296 -15.57 -0.16 48.95
C THR A 296 -16.77 0.70 48.46
N ASN A 297 -17.47 0.14 47.45
CA ASN A 297 -18.85 -0.43 47.46
C ASN A 297 -20.13 0.46 47.41
N GLN A 298 -21.05 0.03 46.52
CA GLN A 298 -22.55 0.06 46.55
C GLN A 298 -23.38 0.89 45.54
N ASN A 299 -23.94 0.17 44.56
CA ASN A 299 -25.35 0.09 44.06
C ASN A 299 -26.39 1.23 44.22
N ILE A 300 -26.97 1.64 43.05
CA ILE A 300 -28.41 1.72 42.63
C ILE A 300 -29.33 2.79 43.33
N PRO A 301 -30.40 3.41 42.71
CA PRO A 301 -31.15 3.10 41.47
C PRO A 301 -31.53 4.26 40.51
N SER A 302 -32.02 3.79 39.36
CA SER A 302 -33.01 4.33 38.42
C SER A 302 -34.14 5.21 38.98
N SER A 303 -34.61 6.17 38.16
CA SER A 303 -35.99 6.66 38.19
C SER A 303 -36.51 6.93 36.77
N GLN A 304 -37.66 6.33 36.48
CA GLN A 304 -38.51 6.58 35.32
C GLN A 304 -39.32 7.85 35.55
N VAL A 305 -39.55 8.64 34.50
CA VAL A 305 -40.80 9.39 34.33
C VAL A 305 -41.19 9.34 32.85
N GLN A 306 -42.33 8.71 32.58
CA GLN A 306 -43.18 8.91 31.39
C GLN A 306 -44.15 10.06 31.68
N ASP A 307 -44.39 10.94 30.70
CA ASP A 307 -45.71 11.33 30.19
C ASP A 307 -45.50 12.41 29.10
N SER A 308 -45.75 12.09 27.82
CA SER A 308 -47.02 12.24 27.10
C SER A 308 -47.30 13.67 26.62
N MET A 309 -47.28 13.88 25.30
CA MET A 309 -48.37 14.48 24.51
C MET A 309 -47.94 14.65 23.04
N GLU A 310 -48.61 13.92 22.16
CA GLU A 310 -48.74 14.24 20.74
C GLU A 310 -49.59 15.51 20.55
N ILE A 311 -49.33 16.28 19.48
CA ILE A 311 -50.29 16.65 18.42
C ILE A 311 -49.59 17.62 17.42
N SER A 312 -49.53 17.16 16.15
CA SER A 312 -49.60 17.81 14.81
C SER A 312 -49.50 19.36 14.69
N GLU A 313 -49.00 20.00 13.63
CA GLU A 313 -48.92 19.69 12.20
C GLU A 313 -48.06 20.79 11.50
N GLU A 314 -47.31 20.42 10.45
CA GLU A 314 -47.03 21.17 9.20
C GLU A 314 -46.65 22.69 9.21
N ILE A 315 -45.45 23.04 8.70
CA ILE A 315 -45.20 23.92 7.51
C ILE A 315 -43.76 24.50 7.43
N GLN A 316 -43.17 24.30 6.24
CA GLN A 316 -42.15 25.06 5.48
C GLN A 316 -40.66 25.16 5.88
N ALA A 317 -39.84 24.77 4.89
CA ALA A 317 -38.41 24.95 4.74
C ALA A 317 -37.98 26.43 4.73
N PRO A 318 -36.79 26.77 5.27
CA PRO A 318 -36.24 28.12 5.16
C PRO A 318 -35.56 28.35 3.80
N GLN A 319 -36.00 29.39 3.09
CA GLN A 319 -35.29 29.97 1.94
C GLN A 319 -34.11 30.83 2.40
N MET A 320 -33.00 30.74 1.67
CA MET A 320 -31.83 31.61 1.82
C MET A 320 -32.13 33.08 1.46
N PRO A 321 -31.47 34.08 2.08
CA PRO A 321 -31.66 35.47 1.73
C PRO A 321 -30.79 35.87 0.53
N GLN A 322 -31.41 36.38 -0.53
CA GLN A 322 -30.76 37.21 -1.54
C GLN A 322 -30.73 38.68 -1.09
N GLY A 323 -29.53 39.24 -0.99
CA GLY A 323 -29.27 40.68 -0.88
C GLY A 323 -28.38 41.14 -2.02
N ARG A 324 -28.98 41.88 -2.96
CA ARG A 324 -28.46 42.36 -4.25
C ARG A 324 -27.60 43.62 -4.08
N GLY A 325 -26.51 43.70 -4.84
CA GLY A 325 -25.73 44.92 -5.11
C GLY A 325 -25.05 44.81 -6.48
N GLU A 326 -25.77 45.23 -7.54
CA GLU A 326 -25.26 45.39 -8.91
C GLU A 326 -24.34 46.61 -9.01
N ASN A 327 -23.23 46.49 -9.77
CA ASN A 327 -22.96 47.30 -10.97
C ASN A 327 -21.58 46.97 -11.58
N GLY A 328 -21.55 46.64 -12.88
CA GLY A 328 -20.32 46.68 -13.69
C GLY A 328 -20.24 45.63 -14.79
N GLU A 329 -20.95 45.85 -15.90
CA GLU A 329 -21.00 45.03 -17.11
C GLU A 329 -19.62 44.77 -17.76
N GLY A 330 -19.42 43.56 -18.32
CA GLY A 330 -18.49 43.36 -19.43
C GLY A 330 -17.63 42.09 -19.46
N SER A 331 -18.11 40.91 -19.06
CA SER A 331 -17.37 39.65 -19.29
C SER A 331 -17.61 39.14 -20.72
N ARG A 332 -16.61 39.38 -21.58
CA ARG A 332 -16.39 38.58 -22.79
C ARG A 332 -15.96 37.19 -22.36
N GLU A 333 -16.64 36.18 -22.91
CA GLU A 333 -16.17 34.79 -23.01
C GLU A 333 -14.66 34.75 -23.29
N PHE A 334 -13.92 34.17 -22.35
CA PHE A 334 -12.63 33.55 -22.61
C PHE A 334 -12.64 32.21 -21.89
N GLY A 335 -12.91 31.15 -22.66
CA GLY A 335 -12.61 29.79 -22.21
C GLY A 335 -11.10 29.71 -21.96
N GLN A 336 -10.74 29.41 -20.71
CA GLN A 336 -9.37 29.11 -20.36
C GLN A 336 -9.31 27.67 -19.88
N ARG A 337 -8.95 26.81 -20.84
CA ARG A 337 -8.23 25.56 -20.60
C ARG A 337 -7.09 25.84 -19.61
N GLY A 338 -7.25 25.38 -18.38
CA GLY A 338 -6.18 25.15 -17.42
C GLY A 338 -6.31 23.71 -16.95
N GLY A 339 -5.69 22.78 -17.67
CA GLY A 339 -5.66 21.37 -17.28
C GLY A 339 -4.70 21.18 -16.13
N GLY A 340 -5.23 21.06 -14.91
CA GLY A 340 -4.55 20.43 -13.78
C GLY A 340 -4.67 18.92 -13.92
N MET A 341 -3.54 18.22 -13.84
CA MET A 341 -3.40 16.77 -14.05
C MET A 341 -3.91 15.97 -12.85
N ASN A 342 -5.22 16.02 -12.58
CA ASN A 342 -5.85 15.12 -11.62
C ASN A 342 -6.29 13.84 -12.36
N ARG A 343 -5.55 12.73 -12.21
CA ARG A 343 -5.65 11.54 -13.07
C ARG A 343 -6.58 10.42 -12.55
N GLY A 344 -7.20 10.59 -11.38
CA GLY A 344 -8.21 9.65 -10.87
C GLY A 344 -9.63 10.03 -11.29
N SER A 345 -10.47 9.05 -11.65
CA SER A 345 -11.91 9.29 -11.82
C SER A 345 -12.54 9.70 -10.49
N ASP A 346 -13.70 10.36 -10.57
CA ASP A 346 -14.46 10.74 -9.37
C ASP A 346 -14.84 9.50 -8.53
N ALA A 347 -15.09 8.37 -9.19
CA ALA A 347 -15.38 7.10 -8.51
C ALA A 347 -14.19 6.62 -7.67
N VAL A 348 -12.96 6.65 -8.21
CA VAL A 348 -11.75 6.21 -7.47
C VAL A 348 -11.41 7.17 -6.32
N LYS A 349 -11.87 8.42 -6.36
CA LYS A 349 -11.81 9.37 -5.23
C LYS A 349 -12.88 9.13 -4.17
N LEU A 350 -13.87 8.30 -4.47
CA LEU A 350 -15.10 8.15 -3.69
C LEU A 350 -15.92 9.45 -3.66
N LEU A 351 -15.92 10.21 -4.75
CA LEU A 351 -16.80 11.36 -4.94
C LEU A 351 -18.17 10.89 -5.41
N TYR A 352 -19.21 11.45 -4.82
CA TYR A 352 -20.58 11.16 -5.24
C TYR A 352 -20.92 11.91 -6.53
N SER A 353 -21.36 11.19 -7.56
CA SER A 353 -21.79 11.74 -8.84
C SER A 353 -23.30 11.63 -9.03
N ASP A 354 -23.83 10.40 -8.98
CA ASP A 354 -25.26 10.08 -9.08
C ASP A 354 -25.59 8.71 -8.46
N ASN A 355 -26.78 8.16 -8.73
CA ASN A 355 -27.22 6.86 -8.21
C ASN A 355 -27.07 5.72 -9.24
N GLU A 356 -26.46 5.98 -10.40
CA GLU A 356 -26.33 4.99 -11.46
C GLU A 356 -25.08 4.14 -11.22
N ILE A 357 -25.22 2.82 -11.33
CA ILE A 357 -24.12 1.87 -11.07
C ILE A 357 -22.95 2.09 -12.04
N ASP A 358 -23.26 2.38 -13.30
CA ASP A 358 -22.27 2.56 -14.37
C ASP A 358 -21.33 3.75 -14.11
N SER A 359 -21.77 4.75 -13.33
CA SER A 359 -20.95 5.90 -12.92
C SER A 359 -19.79 5.53 -11.99
N TYR A 360 -19.80 4.30 -11.46
CA TYR A 360 -18.83 3.77 -10.51
C TYR A 360 -18.16 2.47 -11.02
N ALA A 361 -18.11 2.28 -12.34
CA ALA A 361 -17.49 1.11 -12.97
C ALA A 361 -16.05 0.85 -12.46
N ASP A 362 -15.24 1.91 -12.27
CA ASP A 362 -13.86 1.81 -11.75
C ASP A 362 -13.77 1.18 -10.33
N ILE A 363 -14.89 1.17 -9.57
CA ILE A 363 -14.99 0.44 -8.30
C ILE A 363 -15.53 -0.97 -8.53
N PHE A 364 -16.63 -1.10 -9.25
CA PHE A 364 -17.41 -2.34 -9.32
C PHE A 364 -16.83 -3.39 -10.25
N ASP A 365 -16.17 -2.99 -11.33
CA ASP A 365 -15.49 -3.91 -12.25
C ASP A 365 -14.25 -4.51 -11.59
N ASN A 366 -13.71 -3.82 -10.59
CA ASN A 366 -12.58 -4.24 -9.77
C ASN A 366 -13.00 -4.80 -8.39
N ALA A 367 -14.23 -5.31 -8.28
CA ALA A 367 -14.65 -6.02 -7.08
C ALA A 367 -13.85 -7.32 -6.91
N VAL A 368 -13.27 -7.51 -5.72
CA VAL A 368 -12.51 -8.72 -5.36
C VAL A 368 -13.45 -9.91 -5.25
N MET A 369 -14.62 -9.67 -4.68
CA MET A 369 -15.67 -10.67 -4.47
C MET A 369 -16.80 -10.50 -5.48
N ASP A 370 -17.63 -11.53 -5.62
CA ASP A 370 -18.91 -11.39 -6.31
C ASP A 370 -19.82 -10.43 -5.55
N VAL A 371 -20.29 -9.40 -6.24
CA VAL A 371 -21.15 -8.35 -5.68
C VAL A 371 -22.46 -8.24 -6.44
N THR A 372 -23.56 -8.12 -5.71
CA THR A 372 -24.89 -7.95 -6.31
C THR A 372 -25.21 -6.48 -6.57
N ASP A 373 -26.16 -6.19 -7.45
CA ASP A 373 -26.67 -4.82 -7.62
C ASP A 373 -27.17 -4.18 -6.31
N ALA A 374 -27.61 -4.98 -5.34
CA ALA A 374 -28.03 -4.46 -4.04
C ALA A 374 -26.83 -3.97 -3.24
N ASP A 375 -25.70 -4.67 -3.31
CA ASP A 375 -24.43 -4.26 -2.69
C ASP A 375 -23.90 -2.99 -3.35
N LYS A 376 -23.93 -2.95 -4.69
CA LYS A 376 -23.52 -1.77 -5.46
C LYS A 376 -24.33 -0.53 -5.08
N ARG A 377 -25.68 -0.63 -5.04
CA ARG A 377 -26.55 0.49 -4.63
C ARG A 377 -26.35 0.89 -3.18
N ARG A 378 -26.08 -0.07 -2.28
CA ARG A 378 -25.78 0.21 -0.88
C ARG A 378 -24.48 1.01 -0.76
N LEU A 379 -23.42 0.62 -1.45
CA LEU A 379 -22.16 1.35 -1.47
C LEU A 379 -22.34 2.78 -2.01
N ILE A 380 -23.07 2.97 -3.12
CA ILE A 380 -23.34 4.31 -3.66
C ILE A 380 -24.06 5.20 -2.63
N ALA A 381 -25.05 4.65 -1.91
CA ALA A 381 -25.75 5.38 -0.86
C ALA A 381 -24.81 5.77 0.31
N SER A 382 -23.84 4.92 0.66
CA SER A 382 -22.81 5.22 1.66
C SER A 382 -21.84 6.30 1.18
N ILE A 383 -21.37 6.22 -0.07
CA ILE A 383 -20.54 7.25 -0.71
C ILE A 383 -21.26 8.59 -0.71
N LYS A 384 -22.55 8.60 -1.04
CA LYS A 384 -23.36 9.82 -1.01
C LYS A 384 -23.36 10.48 0.38
N GLN A 385 -23.71 9.72 1.41
CA GLN A 385 -23.76 10.22 2.79
C GLN A 385 -22.39 10.69 3.28
N LEU A 386 -21.31 9.99 2.91
CA LEU A 386 -19.93 10.43 3.17
C LEU A 386 -19.66 11.82 2.58
N ASN A 387 -20.02 12.03 1.31
CA ASN A 387 -19.82 13.31 0.62
C ASN A 387 -20.71 14.43 1.19
N GLU A 388 -21.90 14.10 1.68
CA GLU A 388 -22.82 15.06 2.34
C GLU A 388 -22.46 15.33 3.81
N GLY A 389 -21.52 14.55 4.40
CA GLY A 389 -21.16 14.64 5.81
C GLY A 389 -22.24 14.13 6.77
N GLU A 390 -23.14 13.28 6.28
CA GLU A 390 -24.29 12.76 7.01
C GLU A 390 -24.02 11.36 7.58
N ASN A 391 -24.51 11.09 8.79
CA ASN A 391 -24.48 9.77 9.44
C ASN A 391 -23.10 9.07 9.39
N LEU A 392 -22.00 9.82 9.53
CA LEU A 392 -20.64 9.33 9.31
C LEU A 392 -20.32 8.03 10.06
N SER A 393 -20.75 7.88 11.31
CA SER A 393 -20.51 6.66 12.11
C SER A 393 -21.34 5.44 11.67
N GLU A 394 -22.38 5.64 10.86
CA GLU A 394 -23.17 4.57 10.25
C GLU A 394 -22.58 4.12 8.91
N VAL A 395 -21.91 5.02 8.18
CA VAL A 395 -21.34 4.75 6.85
C VAL A 395 -19.83 4.55 6.85
N LEU A 396 -19.14 4.84 7.94
CA LEU A 396 -17.69 4.63 8.10
C LEU A 396 -17.38 3.84 9.36
N ASP A 397 -16.40 2.94 9.24
CA ASP A 397 -15.65 2.48 10.40
C ASP A 397 -14.61 3.54 10.79
N THR A 398 -15.07 4.54 11.52
CA THR A 398 -14.28 5.74 11.82
C THR A 398 -12.97 5.42 12.54
N ASP A 399 -12.96 4.42 13.42
CA ASP A 399 -11.74 4.01 14.13
C ASP A 399 -10.72 3.39 13.18
N GLU A 400 -11.17 2.45 12.34
CA GLU A 400 -10.33 1.78 11.33
C GLU A 400 -9.78 2.76 10.30
N VAL A 401 -10.62 3.66 9.78
CA VAL A 401 -10.21 4.67 8.80
C VAL A 401 -9.20 5.65 9.41
N ILE A 402 -9.38 6.07 10.67
CA ILE A 402 -8.38 6.90 11.37
C ILE A 402 -7.05 6.17 11.50
N ARG A 403 -7.05 4.89 11.91
CA ARG A 403 -5.82 4.08 12.03
C ARG A 403 -5.10 3.95 10.71
N TYR A 404 -5.85 3.65 9.65
CA TYR A 404 -5.33 3.62 8.29
C TYR A 404 -4.61 4.94 7.95
N PHE A 405 -5.27 6.09 8.15
CA PHE A 405 -4.68 7.37 7.79
C PHE A 405 -3.52 7.81 8.69
N VAL A 406 -3.48 7.39 9.95
CA VAL A 406 -2.31 7.62 10.82
C VAL A 406 -1.07 6.94 10.24
N ALA A 407 -1.14 5.64 9.92
CA ALA A 407 -0.01 4.95 9.32
C ALA A 407 0.27 5.41 7.88
N HIS A 408 -0.77 5.61 7.06
CA HIS A 408 -0.64 6.07 5.68
C HIS A 408 0.07 7.44 5.58
N ASN A 409 -0.31 8.38 6.43
CA ASN A 409 0.31 9.70 6.48
C ASN A 409 1.69 9.70 7.14
N PHE A 410 1.97 8.76 8.04
CA PHE A 410 3.33 8.56 8.53
C PHE A 410 4.28 8.18 7.37
N VAL A 411 3.87 7.20 6.56
CA VAL A 411 4.72 6.61 5.52
C VAL A 411 4.73 7.40 4.21
N LEU A 412 3.82 8.35 4.00
CA LEU A 412 3.79 9.25 2.83
C LEU A 412 3.77 8.48 1.50
N ASN A 413 2.75 7.63 1.31
CA ASN A 413 2.54 6.93 0.04
C ASN A 413 1.73 7.79 -0.94
N GLY A 414 2.42 8.62 -1.72
CA GLY A 414 1.83 9.45 -2.77
C GLY A 414 1.37 8.69 -4.03
N ASP A 415 1.60 7.37 -4.11
CA ASP A 415 1.03 6.49 -5.15
C ASP A 415 -0.26 5.81 -4.65
N SER A 416 -1.00 6.49 -3.77
CA SER A 416 -2.23 5.99 -3.16
C SER A 416 -3.22 7.13 -2.86
N TYR A 417 -4.20 6.93 -1.98
CA TYR A 417 -5.41 7.76 -1.90
C TYR A 417 -5.16 9.27 -1.70
N THR A 418 -4.17 9.66 -0.90
CA THR A 418 -3.86 11.08 -0.64
C THR A 418 -2.94 11.71 -1.69
N GLY A 419 -2.44 10.92 -2.64
CA GLY A 419 -1.52 11.36 -3.68
C GLY A 419 -2.19 11.89 -4.95
N ASN A 420 -1.36 12.06 -5.97
CA ASN A 420 -1.73 12.58 -7.29
C ASN A 420 -2.28 11.50 -8.23
N MET A 421 -1.84 10.25 -8.00
CA MET A 421 -2.31 9.05 -8.68
C MET A 421 -3.08 8.22 -7.67
N ILE A 422 -4.40 8.25 -7.77
CA ILE A 422 -5.28 7.67 -6.75
C ILE A 422 -5.47 6.20 -7.12
N HIS A 423 -4.63 5.34 -6.53
CA HIS A 423 -4.59 3.89 -6.73
C HIS A 423 -4.23 3.20 -5.41
N ASN A 424 -3.89 1.90 -5.45
CA ASN A 424 -3.20 1.20 -4.37
C ASN A 424 -3.85 1.34 -2.99
N TYR A 425 -5.17 1.19 -2.96
CA TYR A 425 -5.95 0.94 -1.76
C TYR A 425 -7.10 0.00 -2.11
N TYR A 426 -7.58 -0.74 -1.12
CA TYR A 426 -8.86 -1.43 -1.22
C TYR A 426 -9.89 -0.75 -0.34
N LEU A 427 -11.13 -0.77 -0.79
CA LEU A 427 -12.30 -0.32 -0.05
C LEU A 427 -13.05 -1.56 0.41
N ARG A 428 -13.27 -1.67 1.71
CA ARG A 428 -14.18 -2.66 2.28
C ARG A 428 -15.52 -1.99 2.56
N GLU A 429 -16.62 -2.70 2.29
CA GLU A 429 -17.98 -2.31 2.66
C GLU A 429 -18.71 -3.48 3.33
N LYS A 430 -19.31 -3.22 4.48
CA LYS A 430 -20.16 -4.18 5.19
C LYS A 430 -21.39 -3.49 5.75
N ASP A 431 -22.56 -3.92 5.31
CA ASP A 431 -23.88 -3.43 5.75
C ASP A 431 -24.03 -1.89 5.68
N GLY A 432 -23.35 -1.26 4.71
CA GLY A 432 -23.32 0.19 4.48
C GLY A 432 -22.10 0.89 5.08
N LYS A 433 -21.30 0.19 5.90
CA LYS A 433 -20.15 0.76 6.61
C LYS A 433 -18.85 0.50 5.85
N MET A 434 -18.09 1.55 5.57
CA MET A 434 -16.87 1.52 4.76
C MET A 434 -15.59 1.60 5.61
N SER A 435 -14.53 0.92 5.18
CA SER A 435 -13.17 1.06 5.70
C SER A 435 -12.11 0.91 4.58
N MET A 436 -10.87 1.27 4.86
CA MET A 436 -9.76 1.21 3.90
C MET A 436 -8.77 0.11 4.25
N ILE A 437 -8.15 -0.49 3.23
CA ILE A 437 -7.10 -1.51 3.39
C ILE A 437 -5.88 -1.10 2.54
N ALA A 438 -4.69 -1.16 3.13
CA ALA A 438 -3.44 -0.77 2.49
C ALA A 438 -3.00 -1.76 1.40
N TRP A 439 -2.43 -1.24 0.30
CA TRP A 439 -1.84 -2.05 -0.76
C TRP A 439 -0.71 -1.28 -1.47
N ASP A 440 0.32 -2.00 -1.94
CA ASP A 440 1.44 -1.50 -2.76
C ASP A 440 2.13 -0.22 -2.21
N TYR A 441 2.93 -0.38 -1.16
CA TYR A 441 3.62 0.71 -0.45
C TYR A 441 5.12 0.80 -0.82
N ASN A 442 5.53 0.15 -1.91
CA ASN A 442 6.89 0.18 -2.43
C ASN A 442 7.37 1.60 -2.81
N LEU A 443 6.46 2.54 -3.09
CA LEU A 443 6.76 3.95 -3.38
C LEU A 443 6.53 4.91 -2.20
N ALA A 444 6.31 4.38 -0.99
CA ALA A 444 6.26 5.17 0.24
C ALA A 444 7.61 5.86 0.55
N PHE A 445 7.60 6.71 1.58
CA PHE A 445 8.75 7.47 2.10
C PHE A 445 9.38 8.38 1.05
N GLY A 446 8.53 8.98 0.20
CA GLY A 446 8.95 9.86 -0.88
C GLY A 446 9.34 9.17 -2.18
N GLY A 447 9.14 7.85 -2.30
CA GLY A 447 9.45 7.07 -3.51
C GLY A 447 8.66 7.49 -4.76
N MET A 448 7.47 8.08 -4.58
CA MET A 448 6.65 8.61 -5.68
C MET A 448 7.07 10.03 -6.15
N SER A 449 7.75 10.80 -5.30
CA SER A 449 7.98 12.21 -5.57
C SER A 449 8.99 12.44 -6.70
N MET A 450 8.50 12.99 -7.82
CA MET A 450 9.30 13.60 -8.88
C MET A 450 9.83 14.95 -8.39
N GLY A 451 10.74 14.92 -7.41
CA GLY A 451 11.20 16.12 -6.71
C GLY A 451 11.62 17.24 -7.68
N ALA A 452 11.11 18.46 -7.44
CA ALA A 452 11.65 19.67 -8.04
C ALA A 452 13.12 19.79 -7.63
N ALA A 453 14.02 19.89 -8.62
CA ALA A 453 15.44 20.02 -8.34
C ALA A 453 15.72 21.26 -7.47
N GLY A 454 16.47 21.09 -6.36
CA GLY A 454 17.01 22.20 -5.56
C GLY A 454 16.36 22.47 -4.20
N VAL A 455 15.33 21.72 -3.80
CA VAL A 455 14.83 21.70 -2.41
C VAL A 455 15.42 20.51 -1.67
N ASP A 456 15.72 20.69 -0.37
CA ASP A 456 16.03 19.58 0.53
C ASP A 456 14.77 18.72 0.72
N GLN A 457 14.63 17.74 -0.17
CA GLN A 457 13.45 16.90 -0.28
C GLN A 457 13.26 16.04 0.97
N ALA A 458 14.35 15.57 1.59
CA ALA A 458 14.27 14.74 2.77
C ALA A 458 13.74 15.54 3.96
N THR A 459 14.26 16.75 4.21
CA THR A 459 13.74 17.62 5.27
C THR A 459 12.27 17.98 5.04
N ALA A 460 11.86 18.26 3.80
CA ALA A 460 10.47 18.54 3.49
C ALA A 460 9.54 17.35 3.78
N LEU A 461 9.94 16.13 3.37
CA LEU A 461 9.16 14.90 3.60
C LEU A 461 9.11 14.52 5.09
N VAL A 462 10.23 14.60 5.81
CA VAL A 462 10.28 14.36 7.25
C VAL A 462 9.32 15.29 8.00
N ASN A 463 9.18 16.53 7.54
CA ASN A 463 8.31 17.53 8.17
C ASN A 463 6.90 17.61 7.59
N SER A 464 6.50 16.74 6.65
CA SER A 464 5.18 16.80 6.01
C SER A 464 4.02 16.99 7.02
N PRO A 465 3.08 17.91 6.75
CA PRO A 465 2.04 18.29 7.71
C PRO A 465 1.06 17.15 7.98
N ILE A 466 0.83 16.81 9.26
CA ILE A 466 -0.10 15.74 9.64
C ILE A 466 -1.58 16.14 9.48
N ASP A 467 -1.88 17.44 9.44
CA ASP A 467 -3.23 18.00 9.30
C ASP A 467 -3.51 18.54 7.88
N SER A 468 -2.59 18.30 6.95
CA SER A 468 -2.77 18.60 5.52
C SER A 468 -2.18 17.49 4.63
N PRO A 469 -2.58 16.21 4.82
CA PRO A 469 -1.95 15.05 4.19
C PRO A 469 -2.19 14.85 2.68
N VAL A 470 -3.01 15.67 2.03
CA VAL A 470 -3.35 15.52 0.61
C VAL A 470 -2.33 16.28 -0.25
N GLU A 471 -1.65 15.59 -1.17
CA GLU A 471 -0.59 16.17 -2.01
C GLU A 471 -1.12 17.01 -3.18
N ASP A 472 -2.28 16.64 -3.74
CA ASP A 472 -2.94 17.37 -4.84
C ASP A 472 -4.47 17.45 -4.68
N GLY A 473 -4.97 18.65 -4.96
CA GLY A 473 -6.35 19.06 -4.72
C GLY A 473 -6.59 19.57 -3.30
N ASP A 474 -7.79 20.08 -3.08
CA ASP A 474 -8.24 20.47 -1.75
C ASP A 474 -8.62 19.22 -0.94
N MET A 475 -8.57 19.31 0.39
CA MET A 475 -8.96 18.22 1.30
C MET A 475 -10.36 17.65 0.96
N ASP A 476 -11.30 18.52 0.58
CA ASP A 476 -12.67 18.15 0.20
C ASP A 476 -12.76 17.28 -1.06
N SER A 477 -11.69 17.23 -1.88
CA SER A 477 -11.58 16.31 -3.02
C SER A 477 -11.24 14.87 -2.61
N ARG A 478 -11.08 14.60 -1.31
CA ARG A 478 -10.84 13.28 -0.72
C ARG A 478 -11.83 13.03 0.43
N PRO A 479 -13.10 12.70 0.13
CA PRO A 479 -14.15 12.54 1.14
C PRO A 479 -13.80 11.55 2.25
N MET A 480 -13.02 10.50 1.97
CA MET A 480 -12.68 9.46 2.96
C MET A 480 -11.71 9.95 4.05
N ILE A 481 -11.02 11.08 3.87
CA ILE A 481 -10.13 11.65 4.89
C ILE A 481 -10.61 13.02 5.40
N SER A 482 -11.33 13.80 4.57
CA SER A 482 -11.72 15.17 4.89
C SER A 482 -12.57 15.30 6.15
N TRP A 483 -13.43 14.32 6.43
CA TRP A 483 -14.29 14.31 7.61
C TRP A 483 -13.51 14.33 8.94
N ILE A 484 -12.27 13.82 8.95
CA ILE A 484 -11.39 13.85 10.13
C ILE A 484 -11.06 15.30 10.50
N PHE A 485 -10.71 16.11 9.51
CA PHE A 485 -10.24 17.49 9.71
C PHE A 485 -11.39 18.51 9.80
N ASN A 486 -12.57 18.17 9.29
CA ASN A 486 -13.77 19.01 9.36
C ASN A 486 -14.55 18.86 10.67
N ASN A 487 -14.12 17.96 11.57
CA ASN A 487 -14.77 17.72 12.86
C ASN A 487 -13.73 17.64 13.99
N GLU A 488 -13.85 18.51 14.99
CA GLU A 488 -12.91 18.59 16.12
C GLU A 488 -12.82 17.29 16.93
N GLU A 489 -13.90 16.51 17.05
CA GLU A 489 -13.88 15.23 17.77
C GLU A 489 -13.00 14.21 17.05
N TYR A 490 -13.16 14.09 15.73
CA TYR A 490 -12.40 13.15 14.91
C TYR A 490 -10.94 13.58 14.72
N LEU A 491 -10.68 14.89 14.60
CA LEU A 491 -9.32 15.42 14.60
C LEU A 491 -8.58 15.09 15.90
N ASN A 492 -9.25 15.28 17.05
CA ASN A 492 -8.68 14.91 18.35
C ASN A 492 -8.45 13.40 18.47
N GLN A 493 -9.36 12.57 17.94
CA GLN A 493 -9.15 11.12 17.88
C GLN A 493 -7.94 10.77 17.03
N TYR A 494 -7.81 11.37 15.84
CA TYR A 494 -6.67 11.18 14.95
C TYR A 494 -5.33 11.57 15.59
N HIS A 495 -5.25 12.73 16.25
CA HIS A 495 -4.06 13.12 17.02
C HIS A 495 -3.77 12.18 18.19
N SER A 496 -4.81 11.69 18.88
CA SER A 496 -4.64 10.71 19.95
C SER A 496 -4.06 9.40 19.45
N VAL A 497 -4.54 8.89 18.31
CA VAL A 497 -4.03 7.66 17.69
C VAL A 497 -2.61 7.86 17.17
N PHE A 498 -2.30 9.02 16.59
CA PHE A 498 -0.93 9.38 16.22
C PHE A 498 0.02 9.37 17.42
N SER A 499 -0.38 10.03 18.51
CA SER A 499 0.40 10.07 19.76
C SER A 499 0.63 8.68 20.33
N GLU A 500 -0.42 7.84 20.39
CA GLU A 500 -0.31 6.45 20.84
C GLU A 500 0.61 5.62 19.94
N PHE A 501 0.50 5.75 18.62
CA PHE A 501 1.36 5.06 17.67
C PHE A 501 2.83 5.45 17.89
N ILE A 502 3.13 6.75 17.98
CA ILE A 502 4.49 7.23 18.22
C ILE A 502 5.05 6.72 19.55
N THR A 503 4.29 6.83 20.65
CA THR A 503 4.75 6.38 21.96
C THR A 503 4.90 4.86 22.05
N SER A 504 3.94 4.11 21.54
CA SER A 504 3.90 2.65 21.69
C SER A 504 4.85 1.92 20.74
N TYR A 505 5.21 2.53 19.61
CA TYR A 505 6.03 1.92 18.55
C TYR A 505 7.44 2.53 18.43
N PHE A 506 7.58 3.86 18.43
CA PHE A 506 8.88 4.53 18.30
C PHE A 506 9.52 4.81 19.65
N ASP A 507 8.84 5.49 20.59
CA ASP A 507 9.45 5.82 21.90
C ASP A 507 9.77 4.57 22.74
N SER A 508 9.06 3.47 22.47
CA SER A 508 9.32 2.18 23.11
C SER A 508 10.54 1.44 22.56
N GLY A 509 11.11 1.90 21.43
CA GLY A 509 12.21 1.25 20.71
C GLY A 509 11.83 0.00 19.91
N LYS A 510 10.52 -0.29 19.77
CA LYS A 510 10.04 -1.46 18.99
C LYS A 510 10.36 -1.33 17.50
N PHE A 511 10.21 -0.12 16.94
CA PHE A 511 10.53 0.14 15.54
C PHE A 511 11.99 -0.22 15.23
N GLU A 512 12.94 0.34 15.97
CA GLU A 512 14.36 0.10 15.74
C GLU A 512 14.72 -1.37 15.96
N GLN A 513 14.14 -2.02 16.97
CA GLN A 513 14.35 -3.46 17.20
C GLN A 513 13.86 -4.31 16.03
N LEU A 514 12.66 -4.04 15.52
CA LEU A 514 12.11 -4.73 14.34
C LEU A 514 12.98 -4.48 13.12
N TYR A 515 13.35 -3.22 12.88
CA TYR A 515 14.12 -2.80 11.71
C TYR A 515 15.50 -3.46 11.70
N ASP A 516 16.27 -3.34 12.79
CA ASP A 516 17.63 -3.87 12.86
C ASP A 516 17.65 -5.39 12.78
N LYS A 517 16.69 -6.05 13.43
CA LYS A 517 16.55 -7.50 13.34
C LYS A 517 16.24 -7.95 11.92
N THR A 518 15.36 -7.24 11.22
CA THR A 518 14.95 -7.60 9.86
C THR A 518 16.08 -7.37 8.87
N ILE A 519 16.79 -6.23 8.95
CA ILE A 519 17.97 -5.97 8.13
C ILE A 519 19.01 -7.07 8.36
N ALA A 520 19.36 -7.38 9.61
CA ALA A 520 20.31 -8.45 9.91
C ALA A 520 19.86 -9.83 9.37
N LEU A 521 18.55 -10.09 9.35
CA LEU A 521 17.96 -11.32 8.81
C LEU A 521 18.11 -11.41 7.28
N ILE A 522 17.87 -10.32 6.55
CA ILE A 522 17.84 -10.33 5.08
C ILE A 522 19.19 -10.02 4.42
N SER A 523 20.10 -9.30 5.08
CA SER A 523 21.40 -8.89 4.50
C SER A 523 22.17 -10.05 3.83
N PRO A 524 22.29 -11.25 4.44
CA PRO A 524 23.02 -12.36 3.81
C PRO A 524 22.36 -12.93 2.56
N TYR A 525 21.06 -12.68 2.37
CA TYR A 525 20.30 -13.08 1.18
C TYR A 525 20.43 -12.04 0.09
N VAL A 526 20.35 -10.74 0.42
CA VAL A 526 20.60 -9.65 -0.54
C VAL A 526 22.01 -9.75 -1.13
N GLU A 527 23.03 -10.02 -0.31
CA GLU A 527 24.42 -10.18 -0.77
C GLU A 527 24.59 -11.33 -1.78
N LYS A 528 23.75 -12.36 -1.70
CA LYS A 528 23.82 -13.57 -2.55
C LYS A 528 22.81 -13.59 -3.68
N ASP A 529 21.90 -12.62 -3.74
CA ASP A 529 20.80 -12.60 -4.69
C ASP A 529 21.35 -12.49 -6.12
N PRO A 530 21.18 -13.52 -6.97
CA PRO A 530 21.75 -13.52 -8.31
C PRO A 530 21.00 -12.59 -9.28
N THR A 531 19.81 -12.09 -8.90
CA THR A 531 18.94 -11.29 -9.75
C THR A 531 18.65 -9.89 -9.20
N ALA A 532 19.24 -9.49 -8.08
CA ALA A 532 19.00 -8.20 -7.41
C ALA A 532 19.11 -6.99 -8.35
N PHE A 533 18.23 -6.00 -8.14
CA PHE A 533 18.21 -4.75 -8.90
C PHE A 533 19.24 -3.71 -8.41
N CYS A 534 19.75 -3.87 -7.19
CA CYS A 534 20.78 -3.02 -6.61
C CYS A 534 21.95 -3.85 -6.08
N THR A 535 23.10 -3.20 -5.94
CA THR A 535 24.26 -3.76 -5.26
C THR A 535 24.02 -3.89 -3.75
N TYR A 536 24.83 -4.71 -3.09
CA TYR A 536 24.74 -4.87 -1.64
C TYR A 536 25.06 -3.56 -0.90
N GLU A 537 26.03 -2.79 -1.38
CA GLU A 537 26.39 -1.49 -0.82
C GLU A 537 25.26 -0.45 -0.96
N GLU A 538 24.60 -0.40 -2.12
CA GLU A 538 23.42 0.45 -2.32
C GLU A 538 22.28 0.06 -1.38
N PHE A 539 22.03 -1.24 -1.20
CA PHE A 539 21.05 -1.73 -0.22
C PHE A 539 21.39 -1.29 1.21
N GLN A 540 22.65 -1.46 1.65
CA GLN A 540 23.06 -1.06 2.99
C GLN A 540 22.84 0.44 3.24
N GLN A 541 23.24 1.27 2.27
CA GLN A 541 23.08 2.72 2.35
C GLN A 541 21.59 3.12 2.33
N ALA A 542 20.80 2.55 1.43
CA ALA A 542 19.36 2.77 1.32
C ALA A 542 18.62 2.37 2.60
N ALA A 543 18.95 1.21 3.17
CA ALA A 543 18.37 0.73 4.42
C ALA A 543 18.72 1.64 5.60
N GLN A 544 19.92 2.22 5.66
CA GLN A 544 20.27 3.20 6.68
C GLN A 544 19.42 4.48 6.54
N TYR A 545 19.30 5.00 5.32
CA TYR A 545 18.51 6.19 5.03
C TYR A 545 17.04 6.03 5.39
N LEU A 546 16.42 4.88 5.07
CA LEU A 546 15.02 4.63 5.42
C LEU A 546 14.81 4.56 6.95
N LYS A 547 15.75 3.96 7.69
CA LYS A 547 15.70 3.95 9.16
C LYS A 547 15.76 5.35 9.73
N GLU A 548 16.74 6.15 9.28
CA GLU A 548 16.94 7.53 9.72
C GLU A 548 15.70 8.38 9.39
N PHE A 549 15.16 8.23 8.18
CA PHE A 549 13.92 8.90 7.76
C PHE A 549 12.78 8.63 8.73
N CYS A 550 12.52 7.37 9.07
CA CYS A 550 11.42 7.00 9.96
C CYS A 550 11.61 7.60 11.37
N ILE A 551 12.83 7.60 11.91
CA ILE A 551 13.12 8.17 13.23
C ILE A 551 12.89 9.68 13.23
N LEU A 552 13.44 10.39 12.24
CA LEU A 552 13.28 11.85 12.12
C LEU A 552 11.81 12.24 11.85
N ARG A 553 11.09 11.45 11.05
CA ARG A 553 9.66 11.64 10.80
C ARG A 553 8.86 11.51 12.10
N ALA A 554 9.15 10.50 12.92
CA ALA A 554 8.52 10.34 14.23
C ALA A 554 8.83 11.52 15.17
N GLU A 555 10.05 12.07 15.14
CA GLU A 555 10.41 13.27 15.89
C GLU A 555 9.63 14.51 15.41
N SER A 556 9.55 14.73 14.10
CA SER A 556 8.77 15.83 13.53
C SER A 556 7.30 15.75 13.92
N ILE A 557 6.70 14.57 13.84
CA ILE A 557 5.29 14.35 14.22
C ILE A 557 5.06 14.65 15.70
N LYS A 558 5.98 14.31 16.62
CA LYS A 558 5.88 14.73 18.03
C LYS A 558 5.86 16.24 18.16
N GLY A 559 6.71 16.93 17.40
CA GLY A 559 6.73 18.39 17.33
C GLY A 559 5.42 18.99 16.81
N GLN A 560 4.81 18.34 15.81
CA GLN A 560 3.52 18.74 15.28
C GLN A 560 2.39 18.55 16.29
N LEU A 561 2.33 17.41 16.97
CA LEU A 561 1.32 17.11 18.00
C LEU A 561 1.43 18.02 19.24
N ASN A 562 2.62 18.49 19.59
CA ASN A 562 2.84 19.36 20.75
C ASN A 562 2.83 20.87 20.40
N GLY A 563 2.77 21.20 19.10
CA GLY A 563 2.72 22.58 18.59
C GLY A 563 4.07 23.28 18.44
N SER A 564 5.20 22.59 18.59
CA SER A 564 6.53 23.15 18.31
C SER A 564 6.87 23.20 16.82
N ILE A 565 6.16 22.41 16.01
CA ILE A 565 6.19 22.45 14.54
C ILE A 565 4.75 22.64 14.07
N PRO A 566 4.45 23.52 13.11
CA PRO A 566 3.08 23.63 12.60
C PRO A 566 2.62 22.32 11.93
N SER A 567 1.39 21.89 12.20
CA SER A 567 0.83 20.64 11.67
C SER A 567 0.13 20.77 10.32
N THR A 568 -0.07 21.98 9.81
CA THR A 568 -0.74 22.29 8.53
C THR A 568 0.23 22.85 7.50
N SER A 569 -0.08 22.69 6.21
CA SER A 569 0.74 23.26 5.12
C SER A 569 0.90 24.78 5.26
N GLU A 570 -0.20 25.52 5.49
CA GLU A 570 -0.17 26.98 5.67
C GLU A 570 0.67 27.40 6.89
N GLY A 571 0.58 26.65 7.99
CA GLY A 571 1.37 26.89 9.18
C GLY A 571 2.87 26.73 8.90
N GLN A 572 3.25 25.67 8.19
CA GLN A 572 4.64 25.38 7.85
C GLN A 572 5.22 26.34 6.80
N GLU A 573 4.41 26.86 5.88
CA GLU A 573 4.80 27.95 4.97
C GLU A 573 5.15 29.23 5.74
N THR A 574 4.52 29.45 6.89
CA THR A 574 4.74 30.64 7.73
C THR A 574 5.90 30.45 8.71
N ASP A 575 6.05 29.25 9.28
CA ASP A 575 7.08 28.93 10.26
C ASP A 575 7.66 27.53 10.04
N SER A 576 8.85 27.49 9.45
CA SER A 576 9.65 26.28 9.29
C SER A 576 10.84 26.22 10.27
N SER A 577 10.88 27.09 11.29
CA SER A 577 12.05 27.22 12.17
C SER A 577 12.26 26.02 13.10
N GLY A 578 11.19 25.26 13.35
CA GLY A 578 11.21 24.03 14.14
C GLY A 578 11.45 22.76 13.34
N PHE A 579 11.67 22.85 12.02
CA PHE A 579 11.84 21.65 11.17
C PHE A 579 13.00 20.77 11.63
N ILE A 580 12.76 19.47 11.60
CA ILE A 580 13.80 18.45 11.80
C ILE A 580 14.65 18.38 10.53
N ASP A 581 15.95 18.63 10.65
CA ASP A 581 16.91 18.54 9.54
C ASP A 581 17.15 17.08 9.16
N ALA A 582 16.89 16.77 7.90
CA ALA A 582 17.10 15.45 7.29
C ALA A 582 17.94 15.54 6.01
N SER A 583 18.70 16.63 5.83
CA SER A 583 19.52 16.90 4.64
C SER A 583 20.60 15.84 4.36
N SER A 584 20.91 14.99 5.35
CA SER A 584 21.81 13.83 5.23
C SER A 584 21.23 12.69 4.39
N ILE A 585 19.91 12.64 4.21
CA ILE A 585 19.20 11.52 3.59
C ILE A 585 19.03 11.74 2.09
N ASP A 586 19.47 10.78 1.28
CA ASP A 586 19.16 10.77 -0.16
C ASP A 586 17.94 9.88 -0.43
N ILE A 587 16.80 10.53 -0.69
CA ILE A 587 15.53 9.86 -1.05
C ILE A 587 15.69 9.02 -2.32
N ARG A 588 16.50 9.46 -3.30
CA ARG A 588 16.67 8.72 -4.55
C ARG A 588 17.42 7.42 -4.35
N ALA A 589 18.39 7.41 -3.43
CA ALA A 589 19.16 6.21 -3.09
C ALA A 589 18.27 5.10 -2.49
N MET A 590 17.17 5.47 -1.80
CA MET A 590 16.19 4.50 -1.29
C MET A 590 15.34 3.82 -2.36
N GLY A 591 15.44 4.22 -3.63
CA GLY A 591 14.57 3.75 -4.70
C GLY A 591 13.36 4.68 -4.93
N THR A 592 12.99 4.90 -6.19
CA THR A 592 11.87 5.78 -6.60
C THR A 592 11.14 5.22 -7.80
N GLN A 593 10.00 5.81 -8.18
CA GLN A 593 9.15 5.38 -9.30
C GLN A 593 9.92 5.19 -10.62
N ASN A 594 10.93 6.01 -10.91
CA ASN A 594 11.71 5.91 -12.14
C ASN A 594 12.85 4.87 -12.09
N GLY A 595 12.85 4.01 -11.07
CA GLY A 595 13.97 3.13 -10.77
C GLY A 595 15.08 3.93 -10.10
N GLY A 596 15.30 3.72 -8.80
CA GLY A 596 16.49 4.25 -8.14
C GLY A 596 17.71 3.45 -8.59
N GLY A 597 18.22 3.71 -9.79
CA GLY A 597 19.43 3.04 -10.28
C GLY A 597 19.33 2.37 -11.65
N MET A 598 18.39 2.74 -12.53
CA MET A 598 18.66 2.51 -13.95
C MET A 598 19.97 3.23 -14.29
N PRO A 599 21.05 2.55 -14.72
CA PRO A 599 22.32 3.20 -14.95
C PRO A 599 22.11 4.29 -16.00
N GLN A 600 22.28 5.55 -15.62
CA GLN A 600 22.84 6.46 -16.59
C GLN A 600 24.20 5.87 -16.95
N PHE A 601 24.32 5.41 -18.19
CA PHE A 601 25.57 4.98 -18.80
C PHE A 601 26.74 5.78 -18.22
N HIS A 602 27.71 5.05 -17.67
CA HIS A 602 28.90 5.60 -17.05
C HIS A 602 29.48 6.75 -17.90
N ASN A 603 29.61 7.94 -17.32
CA ASN A 603 30.67 8.84 -17.76
C ASN A 603 32.00 8.17 -17.36
N GLU A 604 32.91 8.06 -18.32
CA GLU A 604 34.12 7.20 -18.33
C GLU A 604 35.16 7.42 -17.20
N ASN A 605 34.87 8.18 -16.14
CA ASN A 605 35.87 8.61 -15.16
C ASN A 605 35.60 8.27 -13.68
N GLY A 606 34.63 7.41 -13.35
CA GLY A 606 34.64 6.59 -12.12
C GLY A 606 35.06 7.25 -10.78
N GLU A 607 34.64 8.47 -10.48
CA GLU A 607 34.88 9.09 -9.18
C GLU A 607 33.56 9.42 -8.49
N MET A 608 33.31 8.72 -7.37
CA MET A 608 32.31 9.09 -6.36
C MET A 608 32.77 10.33 -5.59
N PRO A 609 31.86 11.21 -5.11
CA PRO A 609 32.23 12.25 -4.15
C PRO A 609 32.77 11.63 -2.85
N PRO A 610 33.68 12.32 -2.13
CA PRO A 610 34.33 11.77 -0.95
C PRO A 610 33.34 11.60 0.22
N PHE A 611 33.35 10.41 0.82
CA PHE A 611 32.66 10.08 2.06
C PHE A 611 33.37 10.70 3.28
N ASP A 612 32.65 11.46 4.10
CA ASP A 612 33.07 11.84 5.46
C ASP A 612 32.73 10.70 6.44
N ASN A 613 33.77 10.02 6.92
CA ASN A 613 33.68 8.77 7.66
C ASN A 613 33.84 8.98 9.18
N GLU A 614 32.99 9.80 9.80
CA GLU A 614 33.04 10.02 11.27
C GLU A 614 31.94 9.31 12.08
N ASN A 615 30.89 8.75 11.47
CA ASN A 615 29.81 8.08 12.22
C ASN A 615 29.72 6.55 12.04
N ALA A 616 30.62 5.90 11.30
CA ALA A 616 30.57 4.45 11.05
C ALA A 616 31.17 3.56 12.17
N SER A 617 31.54 4.12 13.33
CA SER A 617 32.34 3.41 14.35
C SER A 617 31.59 2.97 15.62
N GLN A 618 30.28 2.73 15.57
CA GLN A 618 29.52 2.15 16.70
C GLN A 618 28.76 0.84 16.44
N PHE A 619 28.82 0.24 15.24
CA PHE A 619 28.20 -1.07 15.01
C PHE A 619 29.20 -2.21 15.18
N ASN A 620 29.51 -2.55 16.43
CA ASN A 620 30.21 -3.80 16.78
C ASN A 620 29.18 -4.95 16.82
N LEU A 621 29.03 -5.67 15.70
CA LEU A 621 28.34 -6.96 15.65
C LEU A 621 29.32 -8.09 16.01
N GLU A 622 29.51 -8.35 17.29
CA GLU A 622 30.02 -9.66 17.75
C GLU A 622 28.84 -10.50 18.24
N ASN A 623 28.29 -11.34 17.37
CA ASN A 623 27.60 -12.58 17.73
C ASN A 623 27.66 -13.54 16.52
N ASN A 624 28.71 -14.35 16.49
CA ASN A 624 28.82 -15.47 15.56
C ASN A 624 27.82 -16.58 15.98
N PRO A 625 27.01 -17.16 15.07
CA PRO A 625 26.24 -18.35 15.36
C PRO A 625 27.16 -19.59 15.45
N PRO A 626 26.84 -20.60 16.27
CA PRO A 626 27.68 -21.78 16.42
C PRO A 626 27.64 -22.66 15.16
N ALA A 627 28.83 -23.06 14.70
CA ALA A 627 29.04 -23.98 13.61
C ALA A 627 28.43 -25.37 13.88
N LEU A 628 27.69 -25.89 12.91
CA LEU A 628 27.24 -27.27 12.84
C LEU A 628 28.44 -28.21 12.65
N ASN A 629 28.92 -28.82 13.72
CA ASN A 629 29.84 -29.96 13.63
C ASN A 629 29.04 -31.25 13.44
N SER A 630 29.25 -31.91 12.30
CA SER A 630 28.88 -33.30 12.07
C SER A 630 30.00 -34.20 12.59
N GLU A 631 29.81 -34.80 13.75
CA GLU A 631 30.66 -35.91 14.22
C GLU A 631 29.95 -37.25 13.96
N SER A 632 30.56 -38.02 13.06
CA SER A 632 30.25 -39.42 12.82
C SER A 632 30.86 -40.29 13.93
N GLU A 633 30.04 -40.77 14.86
CA GLU A 633 30.47 -41.83 15.79
C GLU A 633 30.34 -43.22 15.14
N THR A 634 31.49 -43.81 14.86
CA THR A 634 31.63 -45.25 14.59
C THR A 634 31.82 -45.96 15.93
N ASN A 635 30.78 -46.66 16.40
CA ASN A 635 30.91 -47.48 17.61
C ASN A 635 31.26 -48.93 17.24
N ASN A 636 32.52 -49.29 17.49
CA ASN A 636 33.05 -50.65 17.46
C ASN A 636 33.28 -51.11 18.91
N GLY A 637 32.58 -52.16 19.33
CA GLY A 637 33.21 -53.22 20.13
C GLY A 637 32.83 -53.38 21.62
N THR A 638 32.37 -54.60 21.88
CA THR A 638 32.61 -55.45 23.07
C THR A 638 31.76 -55.24 24.34
N GLY A 639 30.98 -56.28 24.66
CA GLY A 639 30.22 -56.47 25.90
C GLY A 639 29.12 -57.49 25.72
#